data_AF-A0A507B1E1-F1
#
_entry.id   AF-A0A507B1E1-F1
#
_cell.length_a   1.000
_cell.length_b   1.000
_cell.length_c   1.000
_cell.angle_alpha   90.00
_cell.angle_beta   90.00
_cell.angle_gamma   90.00
#
_symmetry.space_group_name_H-M   'P 1'
#
loop_
_entity.id
_entity.type
_entity.pdbx_description
1 polymer ?
#
loop_
_entity_poly.entity_id
_entity_poly.type
_entity_poly.pdbx_seq_one_letter_code
_entity_poly.pdbx_strand_id
1 'polypeptide(L)'
;MSSRVEQSADGLFRQFLPNLHTERFSSMQKQNAHEYVRAFKESQNPPWIHSLYLHWRKLFSEPYRGISNDVLSKGKPRGNLYELRDEGVPIGDIVSAADEALKAMSSEMRDATMFHIDSPEWRSWSNPEFLLSDKGIRLDEVSDTIRKRVLSVLRATLSPRGYDKALKAMEINHFLGELVQSPCVLNRFSYNFVIFGEPSQYQPWGYSFYGHHLCLNIFLIRSQIVISPWFTGAEPNLIDAGMNSGTQILQREEQLGLCLMQSLQAPQQKKAQIFKLMKDPSMPEGRWNHDDQRHLCGAYRDNRVVPYEGILVSEFNTPQQELVIAILEEYLIYLPQGSRERYMEKIKAWFHETYWCWIGGFGDEDPFYYRIQSPVILIEFDHHSGVFLTNKEPAKFHIHTLLPSIGNSIPNKLDDHHDSHALVERNSAPPRKKDWVEPTPQSPWGNDRNVNSRVPDPKNIFRLVDYTRPHLYASCGSLLPQPGSVKSSTASTSRESGFELVPVSQKTPPAPPGTEQLFVSRVHDANNASDLQFITDHSGNHILLIPQPSLTDPNDPLRWSRIKKWAALANGVGYAFMGSVTGPIMAAGMIPLTETFGVSLQKMTYANGATLICQGVGNIFWMPLAVKIGRRPVYMASNLLMGVACVWLGLASTASYVPLLVGRAFLGLFEAPIESIVPSTITDLFFLHDRGEKVSSYGLSVLGGNELGPLFSALIIQHLGMNWAFFIVAMFIGLNAVTMFFFMPETKYTGVRPSTAFVCEQPKQHEVMIENVSSSKHNRPNEVESASQSPPKKSFIRELALWERPDPSVSLLSTFLRPFILLTYPTVLWSCLTYGMALGWNVVIGASTAQLFAPPPYLFDSQAQGLVFLSPFIGSLIGSWLCGSLSDTVANYFTKRNDGVREPEMRLPICAFAAVLTFFGALIAGLCYHYKTHWAGPVIGFGVLTTGAQMGVSLSMSYALDCHQELSVELMVTVASVKSLIAWIWTWVINDWIISDGMLVVFMSIATVNVVVNATTFVMYFYGKRIRSWIHEKDLFTKLNL
;
A
#
# COMPACT_ATOMS: atom_id res chain seq x y z
N MET A 1 11.97 16.09 71.99
CA MET A 1 10.74 15.99 71.17
C MET A 1 10.83 14.70 70.38
N SER A 2 9.87 13.80 70.57
CA SER A 2 9.76 12.54 69.80
C SER A 2 8.94 12.76 68.52
N SER A 3 8.85 11.72 67.68
CA SER A 3 8.04 11.59 66.47
C SER A 3 8.36 12.53 65.28
N ARG A 4 9.38 12.16 64.50
CA ARG A 4 9.29 11.98 63.04
C ARG A 4 10.27 10.87 62.66
N VAL A 5 9.82 9.63 62.85
CA VAL A 5 10.53 8.41 62.41
C VAL A 5 10.35 8.27 60.90
N GLU A 6 11.34 7.67 60.25
CA GLU A 6 11.36 7.35 58.82
C GLU A 6 10.06 6.67 58.38
N GLN A 7 9.37 7.26 57.41
CA GLN A 7 8.52 6.50 56.49
C GLN A 7 9.39 6.20 55.27
N SER A 8 9.91 4.97 55.18
CA SER A 8 10.50 4.47 53.94
C SER A 8 9.43 4.42 52.84
N ALA A 9 9.86 4.42 51.58
CA ALA A 9 8.96 4.36 50.42
C ALA A 9 8.23 3.01 50.25
N ASP A 10 8.38 2.10 51.21
CA ASP A 10 7.81 0.76 51.19
C ASP A 10 6.29 0.81 51.28
N GLY A 11 5.61 0.26 50.26
CA GLY A 11 4.15 0.14 50.25
C GLY A 11 3.38 1.38 49.78
N LEU A 12 4.01 2.37 49.12
CA LEU A 12 3.30 3.50 48.50
C LEU A 12 2.18 3.08 47.53
N PHE A 13 2.28 1.89 46.93
CA PHE A 13 1.22 1.32 46.09
C PHE A 13 -0.02 0.89 46.88
N ARG A 14 0.08 0.62 48.19
CA ARG A 14 -1.01 0.05 49.00
C ARG A 14 -2.22 0.97 49.13
N GLN A 15 -2.02 2.28 49.07
CA GLN A 15 -3.12 3.25 49.05
C GLN A 15 -3.98 3.18 47.76
N PHE A 16 -3.49 2.49 46.73
CA PHE A 16 -4.16 2.31 45.44
C PHE A 16 -4.72 0.90 45.23
N LEU A 17 -4.74 0.03 46.25
CA LEU A 17 -5.31 -1.32 46.12
C LEU A 17 -6.80 -1.27 45.66
N PRO A 18 -7.21 -2.13 44.72
CA PRO A 18 -8.56 -2.11 44.19
C PRO A 18 -9.61 -2.64 45.16
N ASN A 19 -10.86 -2.20 44.97
CA ASN A 19 -12.00 -2.83 45.63
C ASN A 19 -12.30 -4.19 44.99
N LEU A 20 -11.95 -5.27 45.68
CA LEU A 20 -12.11 -6.65 45.24
C LEU A 20 -13.57 -7.11 45.12
N HIS A 21 -14.53 -6.35 45.67
CA HIS A 21 -15.97 -6.64 45.53
C HIS A 21 -16.59 -6.14 44.22
N THR A 22 -15.81 -5.54 43.32
CA THR A 22 -16.28 -5.16 41.98
C THR A 22 -16.45 -6.39 41.07
N GLU A 23 -17.26 -6.24 40.02
CA GLU A 23 -17.62 -7.34 39.10
C GLU A 23 -16.40 -8.00 38.44
N ARG A 24 -15.38 -7.22 38.04
CA ARG A 24 -14.12 -7.71 37.47
C ARG A 24 -13.43 -8.71 38.43
N PHE A 25 -13.13 -8.26 39.65
CA PHE A 25 -12.37 -9.08 40.61
C PHE A 25 -13.21 -10.24 41.16
N SER A 26 -14.47 -10.01 41.52
CA SER A 26 -15.36 -11.07 42.03
C SER A 26 -15.73 -12.15 41.00
N SER A 27 -15.52 -11.89 39.70
CA SER A 27 -15.57 -12.90 38.63
C SER A 27 -14.22 -13.60 38.45
N MET A 28 -13.12 -12.84 38.37
CA MET A 28 -11.75 -13.34 38.23
C MET A 28 -11.36 -14.33 39.35
N GLN A 29 -11.78 -14.05 40.58
CA GLN A 29 -11.56 -14.91 41.76
C GLN A 29 -12.23 -16.29 41.68
N LYS A 30 -13.23 -16.46 40.80
CA LYS A 30 -14.03 -17.69 40.67
C LYS A 30 -13.69 -18.49 39.42
N GLN A 31 -12.80 -17.99 38.57
CA GLN A 31 -12.52 -18.52 37.24
C GLN A 31 -11.05 -18.94 37.12
N ASN A 32 -10.79 -20.00 36.36
CA ASN A 32 -9.44 -20.27 35.87
C ASN A 32 -9.11 -19.37 34.65
N ALA A 33 -7.84 -19.36 34.21
CA ALA A 33 -7.39 -18.51 33.11
C ALA A 33 -8.18 -18.71 31.80
N HIS A 34 -8.59 -19.94 31.48
CA HIS A 34 -9.36 -20.29 30.27
C HIS A 34 -10.82 -19.84 30.38
N GLU A 35 -11.45 -20.01 31.54
CA GLU A 35 -12.79 -19.50 31.83
C GLU A 35 -12.84 -17.98 31.81
N TYR A 36 -11.84 -17.33 32.41
CA TYR A 36 -11.73 -15.88 32.47
C TYR A 36 -11.57 -15.25 31.08
N VAL A 37 -10.71 -15.82 30.21
CA VAL A 37 -10.61 -15.33 28.82
C VAL A 37 -11.84 -15.68 27.97
N ARG A 38 -12.51 -16.81 28.22
CA ARG A 38 -13.76 -17.16 27.52
C ARG A 38 -14.87 -16.18 27.90
N ALA A 39 -15.09 -15.95 29.20
CA ALA A 39 -16.05 -14.99 29.71
C ALA A 39 -15.77 -13.57 29.16
N PHE A 40 -14.51 -13.14 29.10
CA PHE A 40 -14.11 -11.88 28.47
C PHE A 40 -14.44 -11.82 26.96
N LYS A 41 -14.16 -12.89 26.20
CA LYS A 41 -14.45 -12.97 24.75
C LYS A 41 -15.95 -12.99 24.46
N GLU A 42 -16.74 -13.69 25.28
CA GLU A 42 -18.20 -13.86 25.11
C GLU A 42 -19.00 -12.65 25.61
N SER A 43 -18.69 -12.13 26.80
CA SER A 43 -19.39 -10.97 27.39
C SER A 43 -19.00 -9.63 26.76
N GLN A 44 -17.85 -9.58 26.08
CA GLN A 44 -17.24 -8.35 25.55
C GLN A 44 -16.98 -7.29 26.64
N ASN A 45 -16.93 -7.70 27.92
CA ASN A 45 -16.79 -6.82 29.08
C ASN A 45 -15.38 -7.00 29.70
N PRO A 46 -14.59 -5.93 29.92
CA PRO A 46 -14.87 -4.54 29.57
C PRO A 46 -14.70 -4.23 28.07
N PRO A 47 -15.57 -3.40 27.46
CA PRO A 47 -15.57 -3.14 26.02
C PRO A 47 -14.27 -2.56 25.45
N TRP A 48 -13.49 -1.84 26.27
CA TRP A 48 -12.21 -1.28 25.83
C TRP A 48 -11.13 -2.37 25.65
N ILE A 49 -11.01 -3.33 26.59
CA ILE A 49 -10.09 -4.48 26.42
C ILE A 49 -10.56 -5.36 25.25
N HIS A 50 -11.88 -5.53 25.07
CA HIS A 50 -12.39 -6.28 23.90
C HIS A 50 -12.07 -5.58 22.58
N SER A 51 -12.21 -4.25 22.52
CA SER A 51 -11.82 -3.44 21.36
C SER A 51 -10.31 -3.50 21.09
N LEU A 52 -9.49 -3.47 22.14
CA LEU A 52 -8.03 -3.66 22.06
C LEU A 52 -7.67 -5.04 21.53
N TYR A 53 -8.33 -6.10 21.99
CA TYR A 53 -8.16 -7.46 21.48
C TYR A 53 -8.48 -7.56 19.98
N LEU A 54 -9.59 -6.96 19.52
CA LEU A 54 -9.94 -6.91 18.09
C LEU A 54 -8.90 -6.10 17.28
N HIS A 55 -8.38 -5.00 17.84
CA HIS A 55 -7.31 -4.21 17.22
C HIS A 55 -5.99 -4.98 17.14
N TRP A 56 -5.58 -5.71 18.19
CA TRP A 56 -4.44 -6.62 18.16
C TRP A 56 -4.62 -7.76 17.15
N ARG A 57 -5.82 -8.34 17.04
CA ARG A 57 -6.13 -9.33 16.00
C ARG A 57 -5.98 -8.77 14.58
N LYS A 58 -6.30 -7.49 14.36
CA LYS A 58 -6.09 -6.78 13.09
C LYS A 58 -4.60 -6.48 12.83
N LEU A 59 -3.83 -6.12 13.85
CA LEU A 59 -2.38 -5.93 13.71
C LEU A 59 -1.64 -7.25 13.44
N PHE A 60 -2.11 -8.35 14.04
CA PHE A 60 -1.61 -9.70 13.79
C PHE A 60 -1.83 -10.15 12.35
N SER A 61 -2.95 -9.75 11.72
CA SER A 61 -3.23 -10.09 10.31
C SER A 61 -2.44 -9.26 9.29
N GLU A 62 -1.75 -8.20 9.68
CA GLU A 62 -0.75 -7.56 8.81
C GLU A 62 0.47 -8.51 8.61
N PRO A 63 1.15 -8.53 7.44
CA PRO A 63 2.36 -9.33 7.27
C PRO A 63 3.47 -8.74 8.14
N TYR A 64 4.39 -9.57 8.63
CA TYR A 64 5.54 -9.05 9.34
C TYR A 64 6.43 -8.21 8.41
N ARG A 65 6.82 -7.03 8.87
CA ARG A 65 7.78 -6.13 8.22
C ARG A 65 8.96 -5.79 9.14
N GLY A 66 8.80 -5.95 10.45
CA GLY A 66 9.72 -5.43 11.44
C GLY A 66 9.57 -3.92 11.65
N ILE A 67 10.03 -3.44 12.80
CA ILE A 67 10.03 -2.00 13.09
C ILE A 67 11.04 -1.31 12.17
N SER A 68 10.65 -0.16 11.63
CA SER A 68 11.50 0.72 10.82
C SER A 68 11.54 2.13 11.40
N ASN A 69 12.60 2.85 11.11
CA ASN A 69 12.84 4.24 11.51
C ASN A 69 12.56 5.26 10.39
N ASP A 70 12.35 4.79 9.16
CA ASP A 70 12.33 5.64 7.96
C ASP A 70 10.95 5.67 7.27
N VAL A 71 10.42 6.88 7.15
CA VAL A 71 9.16 7.18 6.45
C VAL A 71 9.38 7.28 4.93
N LEU A 72 10.59 7.65 4.49
CA LEU A 72 10.96 7.82 3.08
C LEU A 72 11.20 6.46 2.38
N SER A 73 11.69 5.45 3.10
CA SER A 73 11.83 4.06 2.60
C SER A 73 10.50 3.33 2.39
N LYS A 74 9.36 4.00 2.58
CA LYS A 74 8.01 3.41 2.65
C LYS A 74 7.87 2.38 3.79
N GLY A 75 8.58 2.58 4.91
CA GLY A 75 8.54 1.70 6.07
C GLY A 75 9.25 0.35 5.87
N LYS A 76 10.16 0.24 4.89
CA LYS A 76 11.06 -0.92 4.79
C LYS A 76 12.18 -0.78 5.85
N PRO A 77 12.56 -1.86 6.56
CA PRO A 77 13.75 -1.84 7.40
C PRO A 77 15.03 -1.75 6.58
N ARG A 78 16.12 -1.28 7.20
CA ARG A 78 17.45 -1.32 6.58
C ARG A 78 17.97 -2.77 6.55
N GLY A 79 18.34 -3.24 5.36
CA GLY A 79 18.96 -4.56 5.18
C GLY A 79 20.42 -4.62 5.65
N ASN A 80 20.96 -5.84 5.73
CA ASN A 80 22.38 -6.12 6.01
C ASN A 80 22.91 -5.57 7.34
N LEU A 81 22.03 -5.36 8.34
CA LEU A 81 22.45 -4.92 9.67
C LEU A 81 22.93 -6.06 10.58
N TYR A 82 22.58 -7.32 10.29
CA TYR A 82 22.88 -8.49 11.12
C TYR A 82 23.55 -9.59 10.28
N GLU A 83 24.60 -10.20 10.84
CA GLU A 83 25.42 -11.23 10.19
C GLU A 83 25.41 -12.52 11.01
N LEU A 84 25.55 -13.67 10.32
CA LEU A 84 25.73 -14.97 10.96
C LEU A 84 27.17 -15.10 11.48
N ARG A 85 27.32 -15.34 12.79
CA ARG A 85 28.64 -15.43 13.45
C ARG A 85 28.58 -16.33 14.69
N ASP A 86 29.72 -16.86 15.09
CA ASP A 86 29.85 -17.61 16.34
C ASP A 86 29.87 -16.63 17.54
N GLU A 87 28.91 -16.74 18.45
CA GLU A 87 28.85 -15.95 19.68
C GLU A 87 29.18 -16.76 20.94
N GLY A 88 29.56 -18.04 20.80
CA GLY A 88 29.96 -18.90 21.91
C GLY A 88 28.81 -19.35 22.82
N VAL A 89 27.55 -19.25 22.37
CA VAL A 89 26.38 -19.75 23.10
C VAL A 89 26.48 -21.29 23.24
N PRO A 90 26.23 -21.87 24.45
CA PRO A 90 26.31 -23.32 24.68
C PRO A 90 25.11 -24.06 24.09
N ILE A 91 24.99 -24.05 22.75
CA ILE A 91 23.82 -24.57 22.03
C ILE A 91 23.55 -26.05 22.32
N GLY A 92 24.59 -26.86 22.57
CA GLY A 92 24.43 -28.26 22.96
C GLY A 92 23.64 -28.45 24.26
N ASP A 93 23.91 -27.61 25.27
CA ASP A 93 23.23 -27.67 26.57
C ASP A 93 21.78 -27.19 26.45
N ILE A 94 21.54 -26.15 25.64
CA ILE A 94 20.21 -25.59 25.38
C ILE A 94 19.34 -26.60 24.62
N VAL A 95 19.88 -27.22 23.57
CA VAL A 95 19.19 -28.29 22.81
C VAL A 95 18.89 -29.47 23.72
N SER A 96 19.86 -29.92 24.53
CA SER A 96 19.66 -31.01 25.49
C SER A 96 18.52 -30.71 26.48
N ALA A 97 18.47 -29.50 27.03
CA ALA A 97 17.40 -29.08 27.93
C ALA A 97 16.02 -29.04 27.24
N ALA A 98 15.94 -28.56 26.00
CA ALA A 98 14.70 -28.54 25.22
C ALA A 98 14.21 -29.95 24.87
N ASP A 99 15.13 -30.83 24.47
CA ASP A 99 14.90 -32.25 24.23
C ASP A 99 14.35 -32.96 25.47
N GLU A 100 14.93 -32.72 26.65
CA GLU A 100 14.45 -33.27 27.92
C GLU A 100 13.05 -32.75 28.29
N ALA A 101 12.72 -31.50 27.95
CA ALA A 101 11.39 -30.95 28.14
C ALA A 101 10.37 -31.65 27.22
N LEU A 102 10.66 -31.77 25.92
CA LEU A 102 9.79 -32.45 24.94
C LEU A 102 9.61 -33.95 25.24
N LYS A 103 10.65 -34.62 25.75
CA LYS A 103 10.58 -36.02 26.21
C LYS A 103 9.70 -36.22 27.45
N ALA A 104 9.53 -35.19 28.27
CA ALA A 104 8.65 -35.23 29.46
C ALA A 104 7.17 -34.95 29.15
N MET A 105 6.84 -34.50 27.94
CA MET A 105 5.48 -34.16 27.49
C MET A 105 4.73 -35.37 26.90
N SER A 106 3.39 -35.35 26.93
CA SER A 106 2.56 -36.26 26.13
C SER A 106 2.66 -35.92 24.64
N SER A 107 2.06 -36.75 23.75
CA SER A 107 1.92 -36.38 22.33
C SER A 107 1.13 -35.08 22.16
N GLU A 108 -0.04 -34.99 22.78
CA GLU A 108 -0.93 -33.82 22.72
C GLU A 108 -0.23 -32.53 23.20
N MET A 109 0.56 -32.63 24.28
CA MET A 109 1.36 -31.52 24.80
C MET A 109 2.50 -31.12 23.85
N ARG A 110 3.15 -32.07 23.16
CA ARG A 110 4.14 -31.76 22.12
C ARG A 110 3.48 -31.08 20.93
N ASP A 111 2.35 -31.59 20.46
CA ASP A 111 1.62 -31.05 19.32
C ASP A 111 1.11 -29.62 19.60
N ALA A 112 0.71 -29.32 20.84
CA ALA A 112 0.36 -27.97 21.28
C ALA A 112 1.59 -27.03 21.45
N THR A 113 2.78 -27.60 21.66
CA THR A 113 4.04 -26.84 21.92
C THR A 113 4.82 -26.55 20.64
N MET A 114 4.76 -27.41 19.63
CA MET A 114 5.61 -27.37 18.44
C MET A 114 4.95 -26.63 17.27
N PHE A 115 5.58 -25.55 16.81
CA PHE A 115 5.20 -24.77 15.64
C PHE A 115 6.30 -24.79 14.56
N HIS A 116 5.95 -24.49 13.31
CA HIS A 116 6.96 -24.31 12.26
C HIS A 116 7.77 -23.04 12.53
N ILE A 117 9.00 -22.93 12.03
CA ILE A 117 9.83 -21.76 12.34
C ILE A 117 9.29 -20.45 11.76
N ASP A 118 8.61 -20.52 10.61
CA ASP A 118 7.97 -19.37 9.95
C ASP A 118 6.54 -19.07 10.46
N SER A 119 6.10 -19.75 11.53
CA SER A 119 4.76 -19.57 12.08
C SER A 119 4.53 -18.12 12.56
N PRO A 120 3.46 -17.44 12.13
CA PRO A 120 3.20 -16.04 12.50
C PRO A 120 3.00 -15.84 14.00
N GLU A 121 2.72 -16.91 14.75
CA GLU A 121 2.60 -16.97 16.20
C GLU A 121 3.80 -16.38 16.96
N TRP A 122 5.00 -16.27 16.37
CA TRP A 122 6.10 -15.45 16.93
C TRP A 122 5.65 -14.04 17.36
N ARG A 123 4.68 -13.46 16.64
CA ARG A 123 4.13 -12.12 16.85
C ARG A 123 2.92 -12.09 17.79
N SER A 124 2.41 -13.24 18.24
CA SER A 124 1.28 -13.28 19.17
C SER A 124 1.68 -13.14 20.64
N TRP A 125 2.73 -12.37 20.90
CA TRP A 125 3.20 -12.06 22.25
C TRP A 125 2.37 -10.92 22.86
N SER A 126 1.96 -11.08 24.11
CA SER A 126 1.20 -10.09 24.86
C SER A 126 1.29 -10.37 26.36
N ASN A 127 1.36 -9.32 27.17
CA ASN A 127 1.46 -9.37 28.62
C ASN A 127 0.16 -9.17 29.45
N PRO A 128 -1.09 -9.08 28.93
CA PRO A 128 -2.29 -9.09 29.78
C PRO A 128 -2.47 -10.40 30.57
N GLU A 129 -3.34 -10.37 31.58
CA GLU A 129 -3.69 -11.54 32.38
C GLU A 129 -4.55 -12.57 31.61
N PHE A 130 -5.21 -12.12 30.54
CA PHE A 130 -6.07 -12.93 29.69
C PHE A 130 -5.25 -13.73 28.67
N LEU A 131 -5.56 -15.02 28.49
CA LEU A 131 -4.90 -15.90 27.51
C LEU A 131 -5.36 -15.60 26.06
N LEU A 132 -4.92 -14.46 25.51
CA LEU A 132 -5.38 -13.97 24.20
C LEU A 132 -4.89 -14.83 23.04
N SER A 133 -3.63 -15.26 23.10
CA SER A 133 -3.06 -16.33 22.27
C SER A 133 -2.92 -17.58 23.13
N ASP A 134 -3.76 -18.57 22.87
CA ASP A 134 -3.71 -19.89 23.50
C ASP A 134 -2.82 -20.80 22.62
N LYS A 135 -1.53 -20.87 22.95
CA LYS A 135 -0.50 -21.63 22.23
C LYS A 135 0.52 -22.16 23.22
N GLY A 136 1.03 -23.37 23.00
CA GLY A 136 1.97 -24.02 23.91
C GLY A 136 1.30 -24.69 25.10
N ILE A 137 2.13 -25.03 26.08
CA ILE A 137 1.68 -25.53 27.38
C ILE A 137 1.81 -24.44 28.45
N ARG A 138 0.84 -24.38 29.37
CA ARG A 138 0.83 -23.44 30.49
C ARG A 138 1.42 -24.08 31.75
N LEU A 139 2.33 -23.39 32.43
CA LEU A 139 3.19 -24.00 33.47
C LEU A 139 2.44 -24.32 34.79
N ASP A 140 1.32 -23.68 35.08
CA ASP A 140 0.44 -24.00 36.21
C ASP A 140 -0.47 -25.22 35.95
N GLU A 141 -0.62 -25.64 34.68
CA GLU A 141 -1.48 -26.76 34.25
C GLU A 141 -0.71 -28.08 34.01
N VAL A 142 0.62 -28.03 33.96
CA VAL A 142 1.49 -29.21 33.78
C VAL A 142 2.13 -29.70 35.09
N SER A 143 2.59 -30.95 35.07
CA SER A 143 3.31 -31.54 36.21
C SER A 143 4.57 -30.77 36.58
N ASP A 144 4.94 -30.82 37.88
CA ASP A 144 6.20 -30.24 38.39
C ASP A 144 7.44 -30.72 37.63
N THR A 145 7.42 -31.93 37.08
CA THR A 145 8.51 -32.46 36.25
C THR A 145 8.66 -31.67 34.95
N ILE A 146 7.57 -31.48 34.21
CA ILE A 146 7.56 -30.71 32.95
C ILE A 146 7.92 -29.24 33.24
N ARG A 147 7.31 -28.65 34.27
CA ARG A 147 7.59 -27.29 34.74
C ARG A 147 9.08 -27.07 35.03
N LYS A 148 9.71 -28.00 35.77
CA LYS A 148 11.16 -27.94 36.05
C LYS A 148 12.01 -28.08 34.80
N ARG A 149 11.64 -28.94 33.83
CA ARG A 149 12.38 -29.06 32.55
C ARG A 149 12.27 -27.79 31.72
N VAL A 150 11.09 -27.18 31.59
CA VAL A 150 10.94 -25.88 30.89
C VAL A 150 11.79 -24.79 31.54
N LEU A 151 11.78 -24.69 32.88
CA LEU A 151 12.65 -23.73 33.59
C LEU A 151 14.15 -24.04 33.40
N SER A 152 14.54 -25.30 33.23
CA SER A 152 15.91 -25.66 32.83
C SER A 152 16.27 -25.17 31.42
N VAL A 153 15.33 -25.14 30.46
CA VAL A 153 15.56 -24.53 29.13
C VAL A 153 15.91 -23.06 29.28
N LEU A 154 15.09 -22.30 30.03
CA LEU A 154 15.36 -20.88 30.31
C LEU A 154 16.71 -20.71 31.01
N ARG A 155 17.03 -21.56 32.00
CA ARG A 155 18.29 -21.49 32.75
C ARG A 155 19.53 -21.80 31.91
N ALA A 156 19.43 -22.71 30.94
CA ALA A 156 20.51 -23.02 30.00
C ALA A 156 20.71 -21.91 28.95
N THR A 157 19.63 -21.18 28.63
CA THR A 157 19.61 -20.19 27.54
C THR A 157 19.98 -18.78 27.98
N LEU A 158 19.50 -18.35 29.15
CA LEU A 158 19.64 -16.98 29.63
C LEU A 158 20.92 -16.80 30.47
N SER A 159 21.42 -15.57 30.57
CA SER A 159 22.47 -15.27 31.55
C SER A 159 21.96 -15.50 32.99
N PRO A 160 22.84 -15.79 33.98
CA PRO A 160 22.42 -15.98 35.37
C PRO A 160 21.61 -14.80 35.94
N ARG A 161 21.98 -13.55 35.59
CA ARG A 161 21.23 -12.34 35.96
C ARG A 161 19.91 -12.22 35.19
N GLY A 162 19.88 -12.61 33.92
CA GLY A 162 18.67 -12.64 33.10
C GLY A 162 17.64 -13.66 33.59
N TYR A 163 18.10 -14.85 33.98
CA TYR A 163 17.27 -15.90 34.56
C TYR A 163 16.71 -15.47 35.94
N ASP A 164 17.52 -14.86 36.81
CA ASP A 164 17.06 -14.26 38.06
C ASP A 164 16.01 -13.17 37.84
N LYS A 165 16.24 -12.26 36.87
CA LYS A 165 15.27 -11.22 36.48
C LYS A 165 13.95 -11.81 35.97
N ALA A 166 14.01 -12.88 35.16
CA ALA A 166 12.82 -13.61 34.70
C ALA A 166 12.06 -14.23 35.88
N LEU A 167 12.74 -14.93 36.79
CA LEU A 167 12.10 -15.50 37.99
C LEU A 167 11.48 -14.41 38.89
N LYS A 168 12.13 -13.26 39.06
CA LYS A 168 11.57 -12.15 39.84
C LYS A 168 10.32 -11.55 39.22
N ALA A 169 10.23 -11.46 37.90
CA ALA A 169 8.98 -11.06 37.22
C ALA A 169 7.84 -12.06 37.48
N MET A 170 8.16 -13.37 37.50
CA MET A 170 7.21 -14.43 37.86
C MET A 170 6.74 -14.35 39.32
N GLU A 171 7.63 -14.00 40.26
CA GLU A 171 7.29 -13.81 41.68
C GLU A 171 6.46 -12.52 41.91
N ILE A 172 6.77 -11.44 41.20
CA ILE A 172 5.95 -10.20 41.20
C ILE A 172 4.54 -10.50 40.66
N ASN A 173 4.43 -11.29 39.59
CA ASN A 173 3.14 -11.75 39.08
C ASN A 173 2.35 -12.57 40.11
N HIS A 174 3.03 -13.46 40.84
CA HIS A 174 2.41 -14.22 41.92
C HIS A 174 1.89 -13.31 43.03
N PHE A 175 2.71 -12.35 43.48
CA PHE A 175 2.35 -11.42 44.55
C PHE A 175 1.17 -10.53 44.16
N LEU A 176 1.11 -10.04 42.92
CA LEU A 176 -0.08 -9.34 42.42
C LEU A 176 -1.33 -10.23 42.49
N GLY A 177 -1.21 -11.50 42.10
CA GLY A 177 -2.28 -12.49 42.23
C GLY A 177 -2.78 -12.68 43.66
N GLU A 178 -1.88 -12.64 44.65
CA GLU A 178 -2.25 -12.64 46.08
C GLU A 178 -2.96 -11.35 46.49
N LEU A 179 -2.46 -10.18 46.07
CA LEU A 179 -3.07 -8.87 46.36
C LEU A 179 -4.50 -8.75 45.85
N VAL A 180 -4.82 -9.32 44.68
CA VAL A 180 -6.18 -9.33 44.11
C VAL A 180 -6.96 -10.62 44.35
N GLN A 181 -6.39 -11.55 45.13
CA GLN A 181 -6.96 -12.84 45.53
C GLN A 181 -7.33 -13.76 44.33
N SER A 182 -6.64 -13.62 43.19
CA SER A 182 -6.95 -14.36 41.94
C SER A 182 -5.81 -15.30 41.47
N PRO A 183 -5.30 -16.22 42.33
CA PRO A 183 -4.17 -17.09 41.98
C PRO A 183 -4.47 -18.10 40.85
N CYS A 184 -5.74 -18.38 40.56
CA CYS A 184 -6.15 -19.24 39.44
C CYS A 184 -5.97 -18.59 38.05
N VAL A 185 -5.68 -17.29 37.99
CA VAL A 185 -5.37 -16.55 36.76
C VAL A 185 -3.94 -16.00 36.80
N LEU A 186 -3.54 -15.44 37.95
CA LEU A 186 -2.24 -14.82 38.20
C LEU A 186 -1.48 -15.55 39.32
N ASN A 187 -0.56 -16.43 38.95
CA ASN A 187 0.37 -17.06 39.88
C ASN A 187 1.79 -17.13 39.28
N ARG A 188 2.73 -17.67 40.07
CA ARG A 188 4.14 -17.83 39.70
C ARG A 188 4.35 -18.58 38.39
N PHE A 189 3.45 -19.49 38.02
CA PHE A 189 3.57 -20.39 36.89
C PHE A 189 2.54 -20.12 35.79
N SER A 190 1.88 -18.95 35.81
CA SER A 190 0.94 -18.47 34.80
C SER A 190 1.61 -18.00 33.50
N TYR A 191 2.46 -18.87 32.94
CA TYR A 191 3.29 -18.62 31.76
C TYR A 191 3.17 -19.79 30.79
N ASN A 192 3.23 -19.49 29.50
CA ASN A 192 3.14 -20.45 28.41
C ASN A 192 4.51 -20.66 27.77
N PHE A 193 4.75 -21.87 27.28
CA PHE A 193 5.98 -22.25 26.59
C PHE A 193 5.67 -22.88 25.23
N VAL A 194 6.31 -22.36 24.18
CA VAL A 194 6.11 -22.71 22.76
C VAL A 194 7.46 -22.85 22.08
N ILE A 195 7.68 -23.88 21.27
CA ILE A 195 8.89 -24.09 20.47
C ILE A 195 8.56 -23.89 18.98
N PHE A 196 9.50 -23.28 18.25
CA PHE A 196 9.41 -22.99 16.82
C PHE A 196 10.58 -23.66 16.08
N GLY A 197 10.29 -24.57 15.15
CA GLY A 197 11.28 -25.46 14.56
C GLY A 197 11.70 -26.59 15.51
N GLU A 198 12.64 -27.44 15.09
CA GLU A 198 13.15 -28.55 15.91
C GLU A 198 14.43 -28.15 16.66
N PRO A 199 14.57 -28.46 17.96
CA PRO A 199 15.80 -28.20 18.71
C PRO A 199 17.06 -28.75 18.02
N SER A 200 17.94 -27.84 17.59
CA SER A 200 19.08 -28.19 16.75
C SER A 200 20.34 -27.41 17.11
N GLN A 201 21.51 -28.06 17.00
CA GLN A 201 22.81 -27.41 17.10
C GLN A 201 23.24 -26.71 15.80
N TYR A 202 22.51 -26.92 14.70
CA TYR A 202 22.93 -26.51 13.36
C TYR A 202 21.85 -25.76 12.57
N GLN A 203 20.59 -26.19 12.69
CA GLN A 203 19.45 -25.56 12.05
C GLN A 203 18.91 -24.40 12.91
N PRO A 204 18.23 -23.41 12.31
CA PRO A 204 17.52 -22.40 13.08
C PRO A 204 16.36 -23.03 13.84
N TRP A 205 16.16 -22.61 15.09
CA TRP A 205 14.99 -22.93 15.92
C TRP A 205 14.85 -21.87 17.01
N GLY A 206 13.81 -21.97 17.84
CA GLY A 206 13.69 -21.08 18.99
C GLY A 206 12.46 -21.38 19.83
N TYR A 207 12.17 -20.49 20.79
CA TYR A 207 11.01 -20.63 21.66
C TYR A 207 10.48 -19.28 22.17
N SER A 208 9.20 -19.26 22.50
CA SER A 208 8.55 -18.18 23.27
C SER A 208 8.28 -18.65 24.70
N PHE A 209 8.57 -17.80 25.68
CA PHE A 209 8.10 -17.94 27.06
C PHE A 209 7.34 -16.67 27.46
N TYR A 210 6.02 -16.75 27.66
CA TYR A 210 5.18 -15.55 27.77
C TYR A 210 4.01 -15.68 28.75
N GLY A 211 3.69 -14.58 29.41
CA GLY A 211 2.58 -14.43 30.34
C GLY A 211 2.53 -13.02 30.91
N HIS A 212 1.71 -12.80 31.94
CA HIS A 212 1.60 -11.50 32.59
C HIS A 212 2.95 -11.08 33.21
N HIS A 213 3.32 -9.81 33.09
CA HIS A 213 4.64 -9.24 33.45
C HIS A 213 5.90 -9.74 32.71
N LEU A 214 5.90 -10.83 31.92
CA LEU A 214 7.11 -11.31 31.22
C LEU A 214 6.79 -11.96 29.88
N CYS A 215 7.43 -11.49 28.81
CA CYS A 215 7.43 -12.11 27.49
C CYS A 215 8.85 -12.17 26.94
N LEU A 216 9.33 -13.35 26.56
CA LEU A 216 10.63 -13.59 25.95
C LEU A 216 10.43 -14.37 24.64
N ASN A 217 10.92 -13.84 23.53
CA ASN A 217 11.05 -14.57 22.26
C ASN A 217 12.53 -14.78 21.97
N ILE A 218 12.94 -16.03 21.78
CA ILE A 218 14.34 -16.42 21.69
C ILE A 218 14.55 -17.23 20.42
N PHE A 219 15.36 -16.71 19.51
CA PHE A 219 15.77 -17.35 18.26
C PHE A 219 17.24 -17.81 18.37
N LEU A 220 17.51 -19.02 17.91
CA LEU A 220 18.80 -19.70 17.99
C LEU A 220 19.20 -20.19 16.60
N ILE A 221 20.45 -19.93 16.20
CA ILE A 221 21.04 -20.56 15.02
C ILE A 221 22.52 -20.83 15.30
N ARG A 222 22.89 -22.10 15.30
CA ARG A 222 24.23 -22.55 15.76
C ARG A 222 24.51 -21.99 17.17
N SER A 223 25.68 -21.39 17.39
CA SER A 223 26.09 -20.73 18.63
C SER A 223 25.74 -19.24 18.70
N GLN A 224 24.75 -18.78 17.92
CA GLN A 224 24.23 -17.41 17.93
C GLN A 224 22.81 -17.37 18.51
N ILE A 225 22.51 -16.35 19.32
CA ILE A 225 21.20 -16.14 19.97
C ILE A 225 20.70 -14.72 19.73
N VAL A 226 19.40 -14.59 19.46
CA VAL A 226 18.67 -13.32 19.42
C VAL A 226 17.51 -13.42 20.40
N ILE A 227 17.41 -12.44 21.32
CA ILE A 227 16.28 -12.33 22.25
C ILE A 227 15.52 -11.05 21.91
N SER A 228 14.51 -11.17 21.04
CA SER A 228 13.62 -10.07 20.63
C SER A 228 12.41 -10.61 19.85
N PRO A 229 11.20 -10.04 20.00
CA PRO A 229 10.85 -9.00 20.96
C PRO A 229 10.77 -9.58 22.37
N TRP A 230 11.14 -8.78 23.39
CA TRP A 230 10.89 -9.11 24.79
C TRP A 230 10.27 -7.93 25.55
N PHE A 231 9.49 -8.27 26.58
CA PHE A 231 8.85 -7.33 27.50
C PHE A 231 9.05 -7.81 28.94
N THR A 232 9.27 -6.86 29.86
CA THR A 232 9.24 -7.10 31.31
C THR A 232 8.55 -5.93 31.98
N GLY A 233 7.53 -6.23 32.78
CA GLY A 233 6.74 -5.25 33.51
C GLY A 233 6.59 -5.63 34.98
N ALA A 234 6.12 -4.69 35.78
CA ALA A 234 5.81 -4.93 37.18
C ALA A 234 4.77 -3.93 37.72
N GLU A 235 3.68 -4.45 38.28
CA GLU A 235 2.66 -3.74 39.05
C GLU A 235 2.29 -4.58 40.30
N PRO A 236 2.66 -4.17 41.53
CA PRO A 236 3.72 -3.22 41.86
C PRO A 236 5.13 -3.76 41.52
N ASN A 237 6.15 -2.90 41.51
CA ASN A 237 7.56 -3.27 41.32
C ASN A 237 8.30 -3.75 42.59
N LEU A 238 7.60 -3.83 43.72
CA LEU A 238 8.10 -4.29 45.02
C LEU A 238 7.13 -5.31 45.64
N ILE A 239 7.66 -6.46 46.06
CA ILE A 239 7.02 -7.36 47.02
C ILE A 239 7.32 -6.85 48.44
N ASP A 240 6.33 -6.35 49.17
CA ASP A 240 6.50 -5.80 50.52
C ASP A 240 5.98 -6.71 51.64
N ALA A 241 5.43 -7.88 51.29
CA ALA A 241 4.89 -8.86 52.25
C ALA A 241 5.14 -10.31 51.79
N GLY A 242 4.94 -11.27 52.69
CA GLY A 242 5.12 -12.70 52.39
C GLY A 242 6.58 -13.15 52.34
N MET A 243 6.81 -14.38 51.85
CA MET A 243 8.12 -15.03 51.88
C MET A 243 9.19 -14.32 51.01
N ASN A 244 8.76 -13.60 49.97
CA ASN A 244 9.62 -12.92 49.01
C ASN A 244 9.71 -11.40 49.26
N SER A 245 9.33 -10.92 50.45
CA SER A 245 9.39 -9.50 50.82
C SER A 245 10.80 -8.91 50.63
N GLY A 246 10.86 -7.69 50.10
CA GLY A 246 12.10 -7.02 49.67
C GLY A 246 12.51 -7.31 48.21
N THR A 247 11.80 -8.19 47.49
CA THR A 247 12.06 -8.42 46.06
C THR A 247 11.61 -7.21 45.24
N GLN A 248 12.54 -6.59 44.52
CA GLN A 248 12.29 -5.51 43.57
C GLN A 248 12.80 -5.86 42.15
N ILE A 249 12.23 -5.21 41.14
CA ILE A 249 12.62 -5.35 39.72
C ILE A 249 12.48 -4.01 38.98
N LEU A 250 13.20 -3.83 37.86
CA LEU A 250 13.19 -2.64 36.97
C LEU A 250 13.71 -1.32 37.57
N GLN A 251 14.01 -1.29 38.87
CA GLN A 251 14.57 -0.13 39.58
C GLN A 251 15.93 0.33 39.01
N ARG A 252 16.74 -0.58 38.46
CA ARG A 252 18.09 -0.22 37.97
C ARG A 252 18.00 0.57 36.66
N GLU A 253 17.11 0.15 35.78
CA GLU A 253 16.75 0.82 34.53
C GLU A 253 16.15 2.21 34.79
N GLU A 254 15.32 2.34 35.82
CA GLU A 254 14.78 3.62 36.29
C GLU A 254 15.91 4.55 36.75
N GLN A 255 16.72 4.11 37.72
CA GLN A 255 17.81 4.88 38.30
C GLN A 255 18.82 5.35 37.25
N LEU A 256 19.24 4.46 36.35
CA LEU A 256 20.23 4.80 35.32
C LEU A 256 19.67 5.82 34.30
N GLY A 257 18.40 5.67 33.89
CA GLY A 257 17.74 6.62 33.00
C GLY A 257 17.59 8.01 33.64
N LEU A 258 17.19 8.05 34.91
CA LEU A 258 17.06 9.29 35.67
C LEU A 258 18.41 9.98 35.88
N CYS A 259 19.44 9.23 36.31
CA CYS A 259 20.82 9.73 36.42
C CYS A 259 21.34 10.32 35.10
N LEU A 260 21.07 9.67 33.97
CA LEU A 260 21.43 10.22 32.66
C LEU A 260 20.75 11.55 32.40
N MET A 261 19.42 11.64 32.53
CA MET A 261 18.67 12.87 32.29
C MET A 261 19.07 14.02 33.24
N GLN A 262 19.30 13.72 34.52
CA GLN A 262 19.78 14.69 35.51
C GLN A 262 21.22 15.16 35.23
N SER A 263 22.07 14.32 34.62
CA SER A 263 23.45 14.66 34.23
C SER A 263 23.58 15.52 32.96
N LEU A 264 22.50 15.68 32.18
CA LEU A 264 22.50 16.50 30.97
C LEU A 264 22.49 18.00 31.29
N GLN A 265 23.19 18.81 30.49
CA GLN A 265 23.11 20.27 30.61
C GLN A 265 21.74 20.78 30.14
N ALA A 266 21.26 21.93 30.64
CA ALA A 266 19.94 22.47 30.30
C ALA A 266 19.62 22.54 28.77
N PRO A 267 20.55 22.87 27.85
CA PRO A 267 20.30 22.77 26.41
C PRO A 267 20.11 21.32 25.91
N GLN A 268 20.87 20.37 26.44
CA GLN A 268 20.75 18.94 26.13
C GLN A 268 19.43 18.37 26.71
N GLN A 269 19.09 18.71 27.96
CA GLN A 269 17.81 18.34 28.59
C GLN A 269 16.62 18.82 27.76
N LYS A 270 16.64 20.08 27.29
CA LYS A 270 15.58 20.63 26.43
C LYS A 270 15.48 19.94 25.06
N LYS A 271 16.58 19.37 24.55
CA LYS A 271 16.61 18.60 23.29
C LYS A 271 16.17 17.14 23.49
N ALA A 272 16.49 16.55 24.64
CA ALA A 272 16.05 15.21 25.03
C ALA A 272 14.57 15.14 25.41
N GLN A 273 14.08 16.11 26.19
CA GLN A 273 12.70 16.19 26.67
C GLN A 273 11.76 16.64 25.54
N ILE A 274 11.16 15.66 24.86
CA ILE A 274 10.24 15.90 23.75
C ILE A 274 8.84 16.33 24.23
N PHE A 275 8.42 15.88 25.42
CA PHE A 275 7.17 16.29 26.07
C PHE A 275 7.39 16.48 27.57
N LYS A 276 6.73 17.48 28.17
CA LYS A 276 6.91 17.81 29.59
C LYS A 276 6.03 16.99 30.52
N LEU A 277 4.83 16.68 30.07
CA LEU A 277 3.87 15.89 30.85
C LEU A 277 3.84 14.45 30.36
N MET A 278 3.55 13.51 31.26
CA MET A 278 3.33 12.09 30.90
C MET A 278 2.11 11.89 29.98
N LYS A 279 1.23 12.88 29.90
CA LYS A 279 0.15 13.00 28.91
C LYS A 279 0.04 14.45 28.49
N ASP A 280 0.92 14.87 27.59
CA ASP A 280 1.06 16.27 27.17
C ASP A 280 0.05 16.62 26.06
N PRO A 281 -0.71 17.72 26.15
CA PRO A 281 -1.67 18.12 25.12
C PRO A 281 -1.08 18.36 23.73
N SER A 282 0.24 18.52 23.61
CA SER A 282 0.94 18.64 22.32
C SER A 282 1.32 17.29 21.68
N MET A 283 1.10 16.16 22.36
CA MET A 283 1.34 14.83 21.80
C MET A 283 0.46 14.59 20.57
N PRO A 284 1.03 14.14 19.43
CA PRO A 284 0.24 13.80 18.26
C PRO A 284 -0.63 12.56 18.51
N GLU A 285 -1.70 12.43 17.74
CA GLU A 285 -2.62 11.30 17.81
C GLU A 285 -1.86 9.96 17.69
N GLY A 286 -2.08 9.05 18.64
CA GLY A 286 -1.38 7.77 18.71
C GLY A 286 0.00 7.78 19.37
N ARG A 287 0.50 8.93 19.89
CA ARG A 287 1.70 8.98 20.75
C ARG A 287 1.43 8.53 22.19
N TRP A 288 0.20 8.74 22.66
CA TRP A 288 -0.36 8.17 23.89
C TRP A 288 -1.61 7.35 23.54
N ASN A 289 -1.78 6.18 24.17
CA ASN A 289 -3.04 5.44 24.20
C ASN A 289 -3.28 4.87 25.61
N HIS A 290 -4.43 4.26 25.87
CA HIS A 290 -4.75 3.77 27.22
C HIS A 290 -3.89 2.57 27.64
N ASP A 291 -3.45 1.76 26.68
CA ASP A 291 -3.07 0.37 26.94
C ASP A 291 -1.53 0.19 26.90
N ASP A 292 -0.88 0.70 25.85
CA ASP A 292 0.59 0.80 25.77
C ASP A 292 1.13 2.07 26.46
N GLN A 293 0.25 3.01 26.83
CA GLN A 293 0.58 4.37 27.29
C GLN A 293 1.54 5.12 26.35
N ARG A 294 2.80 5.34 26.71
CA ARG A 294 3.79 6.04 25.85
C ARG A 294 4.66 5.07 25.05
N HIS A 295 4.55 3.76 25.26
CA HIS A 295 5.23 2.76 24.43
C HIS A 295 4.75 2.86 22.98
N LEU A 296 5.72 2.89 22.07
CA LEU A 296 5.44 2.85 20.64
C LEU A 296 5.40 1.40 20.14
N CYS A 297 6.19 0.52 20.74
CA CYS A 297 6.45 -0.84 20.27
C CYS A 297 5.84 -1.93 21.17
N GLY A 298 4.66 -1.66 21.74
CA GLY A 298 3.89 -2.61 22.55
C GLY A 298 3.38 -3.83 21.76
N ALA A 299 2.56 -4.66 22.41
CA ALA A 299 2.11 -5.94 21.87
C ALA A 299 1.48 -5.80 20.46
N TYR A 300 1.83 -6.72 19.55
CA TYR A 300 1.44 -6.73 18.13
C TYR A 300 1.86 -5.50 17.29
N ARG A 301 2.65 -4.55 17.82
CA ARG A 301 3.12 -3.36 17.08
C ARG A 301 4.39 -3.60 16.26
N ASP A 302 4.73 -4.85 15.95
CA ASP A 302 6.04 -5.25 15.37
C ASP A 302 6.31 -4.71 13.94
N ASN A 303 5.33 -4.02 13.33
CA ASN A 303 5.42 -3.38 12.02
C ASN A 303 5.52 -1.84 12.08
N ARG A 304 5.56 -1.24 13.28
CA ARG A 304 5.42 0.22 13.43
C ARG A 304 6.62 0.96 12.83
N VAL A 305 6.35 2.05 12.11
CA VAL A 305 7.38 3.05 11.78
C VAL A 305 7.52 4.00 12.97
N VAL A 306 8.71 4.02 13.58
CA VAL A 306 9.03 4.81 14.78
C VAL A 306 10.12 5.82 14.44
N PRO A 307 9.78 7.11 14.25
CA PRO A 307 10.77 8.15 13.99
C PRO A 307 11.78 8.29 15.12
N TYR A 308 12.99 8.72 14.79
CA TYR A 308 13.95 9.19 15.79
C TYR A 308 13.43 10.45 16.48
N GLU A 309 13.62 10.52 17.80
CA GLU A 309 13.22 11.63 18.66
C GLU A 309 14.38 11.94 19.62
N GLY A 310 14.52 13.21 20.05
CA GLY A 310 15.46 13.60 21.10
C GLY A 310 16.87 14.01 20.63
N ILE A 311 17.90 13.61 21.37
CA ILE A 311 19.31 14.00 21.19
C ILE A 311 20.20 12.81 20.81
N LEU A 312 21.23 13.02 19.99
CA LEU A 312 22.19 11.98 19.64
C LEU A 312 23.13 11.65 20.81
N VAL A 313 23.42 10.36 21.00
CA VAL A 313 24.38 9.87 22.00
C VAL A 313 25.82 10.31 21.66
N SER A 314 26.12 10.59 20.38
CA SER A 314 27.38 11.22 19.98
C SER A 314 27.56 12.67 20.46
N GLU A 315 26.49 13.34 20.91
CA GLU A 315 26.55 14.69 21.54
C GLU A 315 26.78 14.62 23.06
N PHE A 316 26.84 13.43 23.64
CA PHE A 316 27.11 13.20 25.06
C PHE A 316 28.61 13.14 25.36
N ASN A 317 28.99 13.55 26.57
CA ASN A 317 30.35 13.34 27.08
C ASN A 317 30.57 11.86 27.49
N THR A 318 31.82 11.46 27.74
CA THR A 318 32.14 10.06 28.05
C THR A 318 31.36 9.49 29.26
N PRO A 319 31.25 10.16 30.42
CA PRO A 319 30.39 9.69 31.52
C PRO A 319 28.90 9.51 31.15
N GLN A 320 28.35 10.42 30.33
CA GLN A 320 26.97 10.30 29.83
C GLN A 320 26.82 9.12 28.85
N GLN A 321 27.82 8.85 28.01
CA GLN A 321 27.85 7.66 27.14
C GLN A 321 28.00 6.35 27.94
N GLU A 322 28.77 6.37 29.03
CA GLU A 322 28.87 5.24 29.98
C GLU A 322 27.53 4.94 30.67
N LEU A 323 26.75 5.97 31.01
CA LEU A 323 25.38 5.79 31.50
C LEU A 323 24.46 5.17 30.42
N VAL A 324 24.55 5.59 29.16
CA VAL A 324 23.82 4.95 28.05
C VAL A 324 24.21 3.46 27.92
N ILE A 325 25.50 3.13 28.04
CA ILE A 325 25.99 1.74 28.03
C ILE A 325 25.38 0.96 29.20
N ALA A 326 25.41 1.52 30.41
CA ALA A 326 24.85 0.86 31.60
C ALA A 326 23.33 0.60 31.48
N ILE A 327 22.56 1.52 30.89
CA ILE A 327 21.14 1.29 30.59
C ILE A 327 20.99 0.11 29.62
N LEU A 328 21.74 0.13 28.52
CA LEU A 328 21.70 -0.93 27.51
C LEU A 328 22.13 -2.30 28.07
N GLU A 329 23.05 -2.36 29.04
CA GLU A 329 23.44 -3.61 29.71
C GLU A 329 22.29 -4.28 30.48
N GLU A 330 21.43 -3.51 31.15
CA GLU A 330 20.27 -4.03 31.89
C GLU A 330 19.13 -4.51 30.97
N TYR A 331 19.02 -3.94 29.76
CA TYR A 331 18.11 -4.44 28.72
C TYR A 331 18.67 -5.69 28.03
N LEU A 332 19.97 -5.75 27.79
CA LEU A 332 20.63 -6.93 27.22
C LEU A 332 20.94 -8.02 28.25
N ILE A 333 20.50 -7.87 29.51
CA ILE A 333 20.89 -8.76 30.61
C ILE A 333 20.42 -10.21 30.42
N TYR A 334 19.37 -10.43 29.63
CA TYR A 334 18.88 -11.76 29.25
C TYR A 334 19.90 -12.55 28.43
N LEU A 335 20.70 -11.89 27.58
CA LEU A 335 21.67 -12.54 26.71
C LEU A 335 22.86 -13.12 27.50
N PRO A 336 23.34 -14.33 27.14
CA PRO A 336 24.64 -14.85 27.57
C PRO A 336 25.76 -13.81 27.37
N GLN A 337 26.77 -13.86 28.23
CA GLN A 337 27.80 -12.81 28.32
C GLN A 337 28.48 -12.50 26.97
N GLY A 338 28.94 -13.53 26.24
CA GLY A 338 29.60 -13.34 24.94
C GLY A 338 28.72 -12.67 23.89
N SER A 339 27.46 -13.10 23.75
CA SER A 339 26.48 -12.44 22.87
C SER A 339 26.17 -11.01 23.31
N ARG A 340 26.04 -10.76 24.63
CA ARG A 340 25.79 -9.41 25.17
C ARG A 340 26.93 -8.45 24.84
N GLU A 341 28.17 -8.88 25.06
CA GLU A 341 29.37 -8.08 24.76
C GLU A 341 29.46 -7.75 23.26
N ARG A 342 29.30 -8.75 22.39
CA ARG A 342 29.31 -8.57 20.92
C ARG A 342 28.14 -7.74 20.37
N TYR A 343 27.00 -7.73 21.05
CA TYR A 343 25.89 -6.86 20.67
C TYR A 343 26.13 -5.42 21.16
N MET A 344 26.69 -5.26 22.36
CA MET A 344 27.09 -3.96 22.91
C MET A 344 28.16 -3.27 22.04
N GLU A 345 29.18 -3.99 21.58
CA GLU A 345 30.17 -3.47 20.60
C GLU A 345 29.51 -2.93 19.34
N LYS A 346 28.56 -3.69 18.78
CA LYS A 346 27.78 -3.30 17.61
C LYS A 346 26.96 -2.04 17.88
N ILE A 347 26.29 -1.94 19.04
CA ILE A 347 25.49 -0.76 19.40
C ILE A 347 26.37 0.48 19.57
N LYS A 348 27.55 0.33 20.20
CA LYS A 348 28.55 1.42 20.34
C LYS A 348 29.00 1.98 18.99
N ALA A 349 29.22 1.13 17.98
CA ALA A 349 29.56 1.59 16.63
C ALA A 349 28.49 2.49 15.99
N TRP A 350 27.22 2.35 16.40
CA TRP A 350 26.10 3.16 15.92
C TRP A 350 25.79 4.41 16.75
N PHE A 351 26.58 4.77 17.77
CA PHE A 351 26.33 5.97 18.61
C PHE A 351 26.18 7.29 17.83
N HIS A 352 26.73 7.37 16.61
CA HIS A 352 26.55 8.48 15.69
C HIS A 352 25.12 8.62 15.12
N GLU A 353 24.31 7.56 15.19
CA GLU A 353 22.89 7.50 14.81
C GLU A 353 22.02 6.88 15.93
N THR A 354 22.49 6.87 17.18
CA THR A 354 21.71 6.47 18.35
C THR A 354 21.13 7.71 19.02
N TYR A 355 19.81 7.73 19.18
CA TYR A 355 19.05 8.81 19.81
C TYR A 355 18.57 8.43 21.22
N TRP A 356 18.52 9.43 22.11
CA TRP A 356 17.93 9.40 23.44
C TRP A 356 16.80 10.42 23.52
N CYS A 357 15.59 10.00 23.90
CA CYS A 357 14.47 10.91 24.18
C CYS A 357 13.83 10.66 25.55
N TRP A 358 13.19 11.70 26.09
CA TRP A 358 12.59 11.74 27.42
C TRP A 358 11.19 12.36 27.40
N ILE A 359 10.29 11.83 28.21
CA ILE A 359 8.94 12.38 28.47
C ILE A 359 8.73 12.45 29.98
N GLY A 360 8.12 13.53 30.45
CA GLY A 360 7.74 13.69 31.86
C GLY A 360 8.74 14.53 32.66
N GLY A 361 8.58 14.49 33.99
CA GLY A 361 9.47 15.15 34.94
C GLY A 361 10.83 14.45 35.05
N PHE A 362 11.69 14.92 35.94
CA PHE A 362 13.03 14.34 36.18
C PHE A 362 13.58 14.66 37.59
N GLY A 363 12.72 15.08 38.52
CA GLY A 363 12.99 14.98 39.95
C GLY A 363 12.86 13.54 40.46
N ASP A 364 13.32 13.29 41.68
CA ASP A 364 13.50 11.93 42.21
C ASP A 364 12.18 11.17 42.44
N GLU A 365 11.05 11.86 42.51
CA GLU A 365 9.70 11.30 42.62
C GLU A 365 8.89 11.38 41.31
N ASP A 366 9.42 12.01 40.27
CA ASP A 366 8.65 12.25 39.03
C ASP A 366 8.48 10.95 38.22
N PRO A 367 7.28 10.68 37.68
CA PRO A 367 7.11 9.66 36.65
C PRO A 367 7.63 10.17 35.30
N PHE A 368 8.30 9.27 34.57
CA PHE A 368 8.92 9.54 33.27
C PHE A 368 8.85 8.33 32.32
N TYR A 369 9.12 8.61 31.04
CA TYR A 369 9.41 7.64 29.98
C TYR A 369 10.73 8.01 29.30
N TYR A 370 11.49 7.01 28.85
CA TYR A 370 12.61 7.23 27.93
C TYR A 370 12.67 6.18 26.81
N ARG A 371 13.32 6.54 25.70
CA ARG A 371 13.65 5.61 24.61
C ARG A 371 15.08 5.84 24.12
N ILE A 372 15.83 4.74 23.98
CA ILE A 372 17.07 4.69 23.18
C ILE A 372 16.73 4.03 21.85
N GLN A 373 17.15 4.63 20.73
CA GLN A 373 16.84 4.11 19.39
C GLN A 373 17.99 4.37 18.40
N SER A 374 18.38 3.34 17.67
CA SER A 374 19.31 3.37 16.53
C SER A 374 18.83 2.38 15.45
N PRO A 375 19.56 2.19 14.34
CA PRO A 375 19.22 1.15 13.37
C PRO A 375 19.32 -0.29 13.94
N VAL A 376 20.05 -0.48 15.04
CA VAL A 376 20.40 -1.82 15.57
C VAL A 376 19.88 -2.10 16.98
N ILE A 377 19.31 -1.12 17.69
CA ILE A 377 18.60 -1.34 18.95
C ILE A 377 17.51 -0.29 19.17
N LEU A 378 16.39 -0.69 19.75
CA LEU A 378 15.33 0.17 20.26
C LEU A 378 14.95 -0.39 21.62
N ILE A 379 14.96 0.44 22.65
CA ILE A 379 14.49 0.08 24.00
C ILE A 379 13.63 1.20 24.56
N GLU A 380 12.54 0.84 25.23
CA GLU A 380 11.60 1.77 25.84
C GLU A 380 11.41 1.44 27.33
N PHE A 381 11.36 2.50 28.15
CA PHE A 381 11.02 2.48 29.57
C PHE A 381 9.82 3.40 29.79
N ASP A 382 8.81 2.96 30.55
CA ASP A 382 7.64 3.78 30.87
C ASP A 382 7.11 3.50 32.28
N HIS A 383 6.88 4.55 33.06
CA HIS A 383 6.03 4.50 34.26
C HIS A 383 4.56 4.52 33.86
N HIS A 384 3.76 3.56 34.32
CA HIS A 384 2.37 3.38 33.90
C HIS A 384 1.36 3.84 34.98
N SER A 385 0.20 4.34 34.54
CA SER A 385 -1.00 4.36 35.39
C SER A 385 -1.52 2.94 35.60
N GLY A 386 -2.11 2.68 36.78
CA GLY A 386 -2.46 1.33 37.22
C GLY A 386 -3.47 0.61 36.34
N VAL A 387 -3.28 -0.70 36.17
CA VAL A 387 -4.18 -1.62 35.47
C VAL A 387 -4.91 -2.51 36.47
N PHE A 388 -4.23 -2.90 37.55
CA PHE A 388 -4.81 -3.56 38.73
C PHE A 388 -4.94 -2.61 39.92
N LEU A 389 -3.97 -1.71 40.10
CA LEU A 389 -4.01 -0.62 41.06
C LEU A 389 -4.87 0.54 40.52
N THR A 390 -5.37 1.37 41.42
CA THR A 390 -6.36 2.41 41.13
C THR A 390 -5.76 3.80 40.83
N ASN A 391 -4.43 3.91 40.74
CA ASN A 391 -3.77 5.16 40.38
C ASN A 391 -4.04 5.53 38.91
N LYS A 392 -4.80 6.60 38.70
CA LYS A 392 -5.16 7.09 37.36
C LYS A 392 -4.01 7.73 36.61
N GLU A 393 -3.01 8.22 37.33
CA GLU A 393 -1.80 8.83 36.78
C GLU A 393 -0.61 7.88 36.90
N PRO A 394 0.40 8.00 36.01
CA PRO A 394 1.66 7.27 36.09
C PRO A 394 2.35 7.36 37.46
N ALA A 395 2.86 6.23 37.95
CA ALA A 395 3.53 6.14 39.25
C ALA A 395 4.76 5.24 39.21
N LYS A 396 5.74 5.52 40.08
CA LYS A 396 7.02 4.80 40.14
C LYS A 396 6.94 3.32 40.49
N PHE A 397 5.84 2.88 41.11
CA PHE A 397 5.62 1.47 41.44
C PHE A 397 5.02 0.64 40.29
N HIS A 398 4.70 1.24 39.13
CA HIS A 398 4.24 0.50 37.95
C HIS A 398 5.17 0.82 36.76
N ILE A 399 6.01 -0.13 36.39
CA ILE A 399 7.04 0.05 35.35
C ILE A 399 6.84 -0.99 34.25
N HIS A 400 6.86 -0.55 33.00
CA HIS A 400 6.94 -1.40 31.81
C HIS A 400 8.24 -1.12 31.04
N THR A 401 8.90 -2.18 30.57
CA THR A 401 10.11 -2.11 29.73
C THR A 401 9.98 -3.09 28.56
N LEU A 402 10.49 -2.70 27.38
CA LEU A 402 10.54 -3.58 26.21
C LEU A 402 11.74 -3.33 25.29
N LEU A 403 12.09 -4.37 24.54
CA LEU A 403 13.04 -4.36 23.42
C LEU A 403 12.39 -5.13 22.27
N PRO A 404 11.93 -4.46 21.20
CA PRO A 404 11.22 -5.12 20.12
C PRO A 404 12.16 -5.50 18.97
N SER A 405 11.69 -6.33 18.03
CA SER A 405 12.47 -6.68 16.83
C SER A 405 12.53 -5.52 15.84
N ILE A 406 13.74 -5.01 15.59
CA ILE A 406 14.01 -4.04 14.51
C ILE A 406 14.32 -4.79 13.23
N GLY A 407 13.47 -4.62 12.21
CA GLY A 407 13.67 -5.18 10.88
C GLY A 407 14.05 -6.67 10.85
N ASN A 408 14.99 -6.98 9.96
CA ASN A 408 15.58 -8.31 9.85
C ASN A 408 16.71 -8.45 10.88
N SER A 409 16.33 -8.48 12.16
CA SER A 409 17.20 -8.85 13.29
C SER A 409 17.66 -10.32 13.22
N ILE A 410 16.97 -11.13 12.42
CA ILE A 410 17.38 -12.46 11.95
C ILE A 410 18.19 -12.29 10.65
N PRO A 411 19.40 -12.87 10.52
CA PRO A 411 20.23 -12.71 9.33
C PRO A 411 19.60 -13.23 8.02
N ASN A 412 19.69 -12.44 6.94
CA ASN A 412 19.14 -12.74 5.61
C ASN A 412 19.87 -13.88 4.87
N LYS A 413 19.70 -15.13 5.31
CA LYS A 413 20.14 -16.35 4.58
C LYS A 413 19.21 -17.56 4.73
N LEU A 414 17.90 -17.33 4.80
CA LEU A 414 16.87 -18.39 4.76
C LEU A 414 15.89 -18.27 3.57
N ASP A 415 15.97 -17.20 2.77
CA ASP A 415 15.15 -17.03 1.55
C ASP A 415 15.58 -17.94 0.37
N ASP A 416 16.74 -18.60 0.43
CA ASP A 416 17.21 -19.55 -0.61
C ASP A 416 16.54 -20.93 -0.49
N HIS A 417 15.20 -20.96 -0.58
CA HIS A 417 14.39 -22.18 -0.58
C HIS A 417 14.46 -22.99 -1.91
N HIS A 418 15.63 -23.01 -2.55
CA HIS A 418 15.93 -23.83 -3.72
C HIS A 418 17.11 -24.81 -3.56
N ASP A 419 17.94 -24.68 -2.52
CA ASP A 419 19.14 -25.54 -2.34
C ASP A 419 19.13 -26.48 -1.11
N SER A 420 18.02 -26.57 -0.38
CA SER A 420 17.88 -27.53 0.74
C SER A 420 17.95 -29.01 0.29
N HIS A 421 17.73 -29.30 -1.00
CA HIS A 421 17.94 -30.63 -1.58
C HIS A 421 19.38 -30.88 -2.06
N ALA A 422 20.22 -29.86 -2.22
CA ALA A 422 21.56 -29.98 -2.81
C ALA A 422 22.67 -30.30 -1.77
N LEU A 423 22.39 -30.16 -0.48
CA LEU A 423 23.40 -30.28 0.60
C LEU A 423 23.35 -31.59 1.38
N VAL A 424 22.44 -32.51 1.05
CA VAL A 424 22.31 -33.82 1.73
C VAL A 424 23.24 -34.90 1.11
N GLU A 425 23.66 -34.76 -0.14
CA GLU A 425 24.48 -35.78 -0.84
C GLU A 425 26.01 -35.59 -0.74
N ARG A 426 26.52 -34.63 0.04
CA ARG A 426 27.97 -34.39 0.21
C ARG A 426 28.47 -34.53 1.64
N ASN A 427 28.28 -35.72 2.24
CA ASN A 427 29.10 -36.14 3.40
C ASN A 427 29.20 -37.68 3.53
N SER A 428 29.97 -38.29 2.62
CA SER A 428 30.49 -39.66 2.77
C SER A 428 32.00 -39.69 2.48
N ALA A 429 32.80 -39.46 3.52
CA ALA A 429 34.24 -39.74 3.53
C ALA A 429 34.48 -41.28 3.59
N PRO A 430 35.62 -41.87 3.14
CA PRO A 430 37.00 -41.53 3.53
C PRO A 430 38.09 -41.81 2.43
N PRO A 431 39.42 -41.98 2.69
CA PRO A 431 40.39 -41.15 3.45
C PRO A 431 41.76 -40.86 2.75
N ARG A 432 42.53 -39.88 3.28
CA ARG A 432 44.03 -39.72 3.31
C ARG A 432 44.87 -39.62 2.00
N LYS A 433 45.64 -38.51 1.84
CA LYS A 433 47.14 -38.46 1.92
C LYS A 433 47.81 -37.10 1.52
N LYS A 434 48.72 -36.62 2.40
CA LYS A 434 50.08 -36.05 2.19
C LYS A 434 50.42 -34.82 1.29
N ASP A 435 50.97 -33.81 1.98
CA ASP A 435 52.27 -33.11 1.78
C ASP A 435 52.54 -32.09 0.62
N TRP A 436 53.33 -31.04 0.97
CA TRP A 436 54.26 -30.18 0.17
C TRP A 436 53.99 -28.66 -0.07
N VAL A 437 54.45 -27.84 0.89
CA VAL A 437 55.44 -26.71 0.81
C VAL A 437 55.61 -25.87 -0.50
N GLU A 438 55.31 -24.56 -0.41
CA GLU A 438 56.03 -23.30 -0.87
C GLU A 438 56.87 -23.20 -2.19
N PRO A 439 57.33 -22.00 -2.67
CA PRO A 439 57.14 -20.60 -2.20
C PRO A 439 56.77 -19.55 -3.31
N THR A 440 56.63 -18.27 -2.91
CA THR A 440 56.56 -17.07 -3.78
C THR A 440 57.95 -16.60 -4.28
N PRO A 441 58.01 -15.71 -5.31
CA PRO A 441 58.70 -14.43 -5.06
C PRO A 441 58.23 -13.16 -5.84
N GLN A 442 58.39 -12.01 -5.16
CA GLN A 442 58.88 -10.69 -5.64
C GLN A 442 58.04 -9.72 -6.52
N SER A 443 57.98 -8.46 -6.04
CA SER A 443 57.68 -7.19 -6.75
C SER A 443 58.95 -6.60 -7.40
N PRO A 444 58.93 -5.41 -8.09
CA PRO A 444 59.19 -4.14 -7.35
C PRO A 444 58.81 -2.75 -8.00
N TRP A 445 58.87 -1.67 -7.18
CA TRP A 445 58.92 -0.19 -7.49
C TRP A 445 57.75 0.50 -8.25
N GLY A 446 57.35 1.76 -8.00
CA GLY A 446 57.68 2.72 -6.90
C GLY A 446 57.45 4.22 -7.27
N ASN A 447 56.84 5.01 -6.36
CA ASN A 447 56.97 6.47 -6.07
C ASN A 447 56.93 7.54 -7.22
N ASP A 448 56.70 8.86 -7.05
CA ASP A 448 56.20 9.78 -5.99
C ASP A 448 55.93 11.15 -6.66
N ARG A 449 55.18 12.08 -6.02
CA ARG A 449 55.59 13.51 -5.84
C ARG A 449 54.60 14.34 -5.02
N ASN A 450 55.17 15.09 -4.07
CA ASN A 450 54.52 16.01 -3.13
C ASN A 450 55.21 17.40 -3.24
N VAL A 451 54.48 18.53 -3.18
CA VAL A 451 55.03 19.82 -2.68
C VAL A 451 53.94 20.70 -2.03
N ASN A 452 54.21 21.07 -0.77
CA ASN A 452 53.64 22.12 0.12
C ASN A 452 53.07 23.40 -0.55
N SER A 453 52.15 24.19 0.05
CA SER A 453 52.35 24.86 1.35
C SER A 453 51.23 25.85 1.79
N ARG A 454 51.13 26.05 3.12
CA ARG A 454 50.72 27.26 3.90
C ARG A 454 49.23 27.65 4.07
N VAL A 455 48.93 27.96 5.35
CA VAL A 455 47.74 28.63 5.93
C VAL A 455 48.19 30.01 6.45
N PRO A 456 47.34 31.04 6.44
CA PRO A 456 46.95 31.68 7.72
C PRO A 456 45.46 32.08 7.82
N ASP A 457 44.96 32.01 9.05
CA ASP A 457 43.71 32.57 9.62
C ASP A 457 44.09 33.87 10.42
N PRO A 458 43.21 34.72 11.04
CA PRO A 458 41.75 34.92 10.99
C PRO A 458 41.28 36.41 10.87
N LYS A 459 39.96 36.63 11.02
CA LYS A 459 39.22 37.82 11.54
C LYS A 459 38.72 38.92 10.59
N ASN A 460 37.38 39.07 10.65
CA ASN A 460 36.57 40.31 10.75
C ASN A 460 36.73 41.44 9.71
N ILE A 461 35.67 41.61 8.91
CA ILE A 461 34.97 42.90 8.85
C ILE A 461 33.53 42.69 9.34
N PHE A 462 33.09 43.60 10.22
CA PHE A 462 31.80 43.61 10.91
C PHE A 462 31.07 44.92 10.57
N ARG A 463 29.75 45.01 10.86
CA ARG A 463 28.97 46.28 11.10
C ARG A 463 28.66 47.17 9.87
N LEU A 464 27.66 48.06 9.82
CA LEU A 464 26.55 48.60 10.68
C LEU A 464 25.40 49.04 9.69
N VAL A 465 24.09 49.20 10.00
CA VAL A 465 23.18 48.72 11.08
C VAL A 465 21.71 49.11 10.77
N ASP A 466 20.77 48.75 11.67
CA ASP A 466 19.40 49.24 11.98
C ASP A 466 18.97 50.65 11.46
N TYR A 467 17.68 50.99 11.25
CA TYR A 467 16.66 51.11 12.33
C TYR A 467 15.19 51.32 11.86
N THR A 468 14.28 51.23 12.85
CA THR A 468 12.92 51.81 12.98
C THR A 468 11.71 51.20 12.26
N ARG A 469 10.75 50.71 13.07
CA ARG A 469 9.30 50.90 12.87
C ARG A 469 8.93 52.36 13.15
N PRO A 470 7.76 52.82 12.69
CA PRO A 470 6.74 53.18 13.69
C PRO A 470 5.31 52.70 13.36
N HIS A 471 4.43 52.78 14.36
CA HIS A 471 2.99 52.54 14.24
C HIS A 471 2.28 53.69 13.51
N LEU A 472 1.16 53.40 12.85
CA LEU A 472 0.06 54.37 12.70
C LEU A 472 -1.30 53.66 12.68
N TYR A 473 -2.19 54.10 13.58
CA TYR A 473 -3.61 53.76 13.65
C TYR A 473 -4.41 54.80 12.86
N ALA A 474 -5.41 54.38 12.07
CA ALA A 474 -6.64 55.10 11.66
C ALA A 474 -7.16 54.54 10.30
N SER A 475 -8.46 54.47 9.98
CA SER A 475 -9.68 54.55 10.81
C SER A 475 -10.94 54.20 10.01
N CYS A 476 -11.83 53.39 10.60
CA CYS A 476 -13.30 53.37 10.44
C CYS A 476 -13.97 53.05 9.06
N GLY A 477 -15.20 52.50 9.11
CA GLY A 477 -16.09 52.31 7.94
C GLY A 477 -16.63 50.89 7.73
N SER A 478 -17.09 50.18 8.76
CA SER A 478 -18.53 49.99 9.06
C SER A 478 -19.40 49.37 7.94
N LEU A 479 -19.95 48.17 8.17
CA LEU A 479 -21.37 47.84 7.89
C LEU A 479 -21.75 46.50 8.56
N LEU A 480 -22.52 46.58 9.64
CA LEU A 480 -23.24 45.45 10.25
C LEU A 480 -24.64 45.33 9.62
N PRO A 481 -25.20 44.11 9.50
CA PRO A 481 -26.64 43.90 9.45
C PRO A 481 -27.15 43.52 10.86
N GLN A 482 -28.10 44.31 11.38
CA GLN A 482 -28.97 43.98 12.52
C GLN A 482 -30.43 43.85 11.99
N PRO A 483 -31.38 43.25 12.74
CA PRO A 483 -32.33 42.29 12.17
C PRO A 483 -33.69 42.87 11.75
N GLY A 484 -34.28 42.27 10.71
CA GLY A 484 -35.59 42.60 10.16
C GLY A 484 -36.73 41.74 10.69
N SER A 485 -37.46 42.28 11.67
CA SER A 485 -38.89 42.10 11.97
C SER A 485 -39.66 40.85 11.53
N VAL A 486 -40.19 40.16 12.56
CA VAL A 486 -41.36 39.26 12.49
C VAL A 486 -42.57 39.97 11.86
N LYS A 487 -43.33 39.24 11.04
CA LYS A 487 -44.78 39.43 10.88
C LYS A 487 -45.52 38.19 11.34
N SER A 488 -46.38 38.36 12.33
CA SER A 488 -47.37 37.36 12.76
C SER A 488 -48.77 37.95 12.63
N SER A 489 -49.75 37.10 12.35
CA SER A 489 -51.17 37.43 12.46
C SER A 489 -51.96 36.18 12.83
N THR A 490 -52.45 36.16 14.08
CA THR A 490 -53.82 35.79 14.51
C THR A 490 -54.51 34.57 13.85
N ALA A 491 -55.15 33.63 14.57
CA ALA A 491 -55.69 33.64 15.93
C ALA A 491 -55.85 32.18 16.48
N SER A 492 -55.66 31.93 17.78
CA SER A 492 -56.69 31.69 18.83
C SER A 492 -57.31 30.28 18.92
N THR A 493 -57.43 29.78 20.17
CA THR A 493 -58.15 28.54 20.61
C THR A 493 -57.55 27.21 20.10
N SER A 494 -57.54 26.10 20.85
CA SER A 494 -57.94 25.78 22.23
C SER A 494 -57.11 24.58 22.75
N ARG A 495 -56.99 24.40 24.08
CA ARG A 495 -56.48 23.15 24.66
C ARG A 495 -57.53 22.04 24.53
N GLU A 496 -57.16 20.88 24.03
CA GLU A 496 -57.58 19.58 24.59
C GLU A 496 -56.70 18.43 24.07
N SER A 497 -56.83 17.25 24.70
CA SER A 497 -55.84 16.16 24.69
C SER A 497 -55.87 15.27 23.44
N GLY A 498 -54.70 14.93 22.91
CA GLY A 498 -54.51 13.84 21.94
C GLY A 498 -53.05 13.38 21.87
N PHE A 499 -52.83 12.07 21.73
CA PHE A 499 -51.52 11.52 21.40
C PHE A 499 -51.11 12.00 20.00
N GLU A 500 -49.95 12.64 19.86
CA GLU A 500 -49.38 12.95 18.55
C GLU A 500 -48.07 12.18 18.35
N LEU A 501 -48.08 11.30 17.34
CA LEU A 501 -46.93 10.52 16.90
C LEU A 501 -45.91 11.47 16.26
N VAL A 502 -44.69 11.50 16.79
CA VAL A 502 -43.57 12.19 16.12
C VAL A 502 -43.32 11.48 14.78
N PRO A 503 -43.38 12.18 13.63
CA PRO A 503 -43.25 11.54 12.33
C PRO A 503 -41.83 10.99 12.11
N VAL A 504 -41.75 9.72 11.75
CA VAL A 504 -40.52 9.03 11.35
C VAL A 504 -40.07 9.50 9.97
N SER A 505 -38.75 9.52 9.75
CA SER A 505 -38.06 9.72 8.47
C SER A 505 -37.87 11.16 7.99
N GLN A 506 -36.79 11.81 8.46
CA GLN A 506 -35.93 12.52 7.52
C GLN A 506 -35.11 11.46 6.76
N LYS A 507 -35.46 11.24 5.49
CA LYS A 507 -34.69 10.37 4.59
C LYS A 507 -33.28 10.94 4.41
N THR A 508 -32.26 10.20 4.83
CA THR A 508 -30.90 10.41 4.32
C THR A 508 -30.90 10.11 2.81
N PRO A 509 -30.41 11.01 1.95
CA PRO A 509 -30.29 10.72 0.52
C PRO A 509 -29.24 9.61 0.28
N PRO A 510 -29.38 8.80 -0.78
CA PRO A 510 -28.38 7.79 -1.13
C PRO A 510 -27.01 8.44 -1.40
N ALA A 511 -25.94 7.70 -1.12
CA ALA A 511 -24.59 8.16 -1.40
C ALA A 511 -24.39 8.39 -2.92
N PRO A 512 -23.77 9.50 -3.36
CA PRO A 512 -23.55 9.75 -4.78
C PRO A 512 -22.69 8.65 -5.45
N PRO A 513 -23.00 8.18 -6.67
CA PRO A 513 -22.29 7.05 -7.29
C PRO A 513 -20.78 7.27 -7.35
N GLY A 514 -19.99 6.33 -6.83
CA GLY A 514 -18.53 6.45 -6.72
C GLY A 514 -18.02 7.15 -5.45
N THR A 515 -18.90 7.63 -4.56
CA THR A 515 -18.51 8.02 -3.20
C THR A 515 -18.56 6.79 -2.30
N GLU A 516 -17.39 6.30 -1.90
CA GLU A 516 -17.23 5.04 -1.16
C GLU A 516 -16.78 5.30 0.29
N GLN A 517 -17.37 4.56 1.22
CA GLN A 517 -16.77 4.35 2.54
C GLN A 517 -15.77 3.19 2.43
N LEU A 518 -14.48 3.52 2.37
CA LEU A 518 -13.39 2.54 2.31
C LEU A 518 -13.25 1.72 3.61
N PHE A 519 -14.01 2.06 4.65
CA PHE A 519 -14.07 1.34 5.92
C PHE A 519 -15.54 1.16 6.34
N VAL A 520 -16.02 -0.09 6.37
CA VAL A 520 -17.33 -0.44 6.94
C VAL A 520 -17.16 -0.79 8.41
N SER A 521 -17.76 -0.01 9.30
CA SER A 521 -17.59 -0.12 10.76
C SER A 521 -18.75 -0.83 11.48
N ARG A 522 -19.51 -1.70 10.79
CA ARG A 522 -20.61 -2.48 11.40
C ARG A 522 -20.70 -3.90 10.82
N VAL A 523 -20.59 -4.89 11.71
CA VAL A 523 -21.06 -6.26 11.45
C VAL A 523 -22.41 -6.44 12.16
N HIS A 524 -23.41 -5.67 11.73
CA HIS A 524 -24.81 -5.85 12.18
C HIS A 524 -25.73 -6.40 11.09
N ASP A 525 -25.30 -6.39 9.82
CA ASP A 525 -26.09 -6.85 8.67
C ASP A 525 -25.71 -8.28 8.22
N ALA A 526 -24.95 -9.01 9.04
CA ALA A 526 -24.32 -10.29 8.69
C ALA A 526 -25.28 -11.50 8.58
N ASN A 527 -26.58 -11.33 8.86
CA ASN A 527 -27.57 -12.38 8.58
C ASN A 527 -27.84 -12.57 7.07
N ASN A 528 -27.37 -11.64 6.21
CA ASN A 528 -27.52 -11.71 4.75
C ASN A 528 -26.18 -11.94 4.00
N ALA A 529 -25.08 -12.20 4.71
CA ALA A 529 -23.72 -12.17 4.14
C ALA A 529 -23.01 -13.55 4.04
N SER A 530 -23.73 -14.67 4.21
CA SER A 530 -23.17 -16.02 4.19
C SER A 530 -22.59 -16.47 2.84
N ASP A 531 -23.00 -15.83 1.75
CA ASP A 531 -22.81 -16.34 0.38
C ASP A 531 -21.70 -15.60 -0.40
N LEU A 532 -21.02 -14.65 0.25
CA LEU A 532 -19.95 -13.86 -0.36
C LEU A 532 -18.58 -14.51 -0.14
N GLN A 533 -17.78 -14.56 -1.20
CA GLN A 533 -16.42 -15.08 -1.22
C GLN A 533 -15.38 -13.98 -0.94
N PHE A 534 -14.34 -14.37 -0.21
CA PHE A 534 -13.21 -13.53 0.17
C PHE A 534 -11.91 -14.27 -0.18
N ILE A 535 -10.82 -13.54 -0.47
CA ILE A 535 -9.48 -14.12 -0.37
C ILE A 535 -8.82 -13.64 0.90
N THR A 536 -8.06 -14.53 1.52
CA THR A 536 -7.07 -14.16 2.52
C THR A 536 -5.80 -13.76 1.78
N ASP A 537 -5.35 -12.52 1.94
CA ASP A 537 -4.08 -12.07 1.38
C ASP A 537 -2.88 -12.75 2.11
N HIS A 538 -1.66 -12.50 1.63
CA HIS A 538 -0.43 -12.82 2.35
C HIS A 538 -0.36 -12.08 3.71
N SER A 539 -1.08 -10.97 3.84
CA SER A 539 -1.66 -10.47 5.09
C SER A 539 -2.97 -11.23 5.37
N GLY A 540 -3.19 -11.79 6.57
CA GLY A 540 -4.41 -12.56 6.94
C GLY A 540 -5.78 -11.85 6.85
N ASN A 541 -5.88 -10.73 6.16
CA ASN A 541 -7.09 -9.95 5.90
C ASN A 541 -7.98 -10.63 4.85
N HIS A 542 -9.27 -10.78 5.14
CA HIS A 542 -10.28 -11.21 4.17
C HIS A 542 -10.64 -10.05 3.22
N ILE A 543 -10.01 -10.03 2.04
CA ILE A 543 -10.36 -9.11 0.96
C ILE A 543 -11.61 -9.66 0.26
N LEU A 544 -12.72 -8.92 0.33
CA LEU A 544 -13.93 -9.22 -0.43
C LEU A 544 -13.61 -9.28 -1.93
N LEU A 545 -14.00 -10.36 -2.59
CA LEU A 545 -13.79 -10.48 -4.03
C LEU A 545 -14.80 -9.62 -4.79
N ILE A 546 -14.30 -8.58 -5.46
CA ILE A 546 -15.11 -7.70 -6.30
C ILE A 546 -14.58 -7.77 -7.74
N PRO A 547 -15.38 -8.22 -8.72
CA PRO A 547 -16.66 -8.94 -8.57
C PRO A 547 -16.46 -10.33 -7.94
N GLN A 548 -17.56 -10.88 -7.44
CA GLN A 548 -17.62 -12.21 -6.85
C GLN A 548 -17.42 -13.31 -7.92
N PRO A 549 -16.56 -14.33 -7.69
CA PRO A 549 -16.53 -15.51 -8.54
C PRO A 549 -17.81 -16.31 -8.42
N SER A 550 -18.12 -17.06 -9.48
CA SER A 550 -19.11 -18.14 -9.40
C SER A 550 -18.71 -19.19 -8.33
N LEU A 551 -19.70 -19.69 -7.60
CA LEU A 551 -19.51 -20.74 -6.60
C LEU A 551 -19.16 -22.09 -7.27
N THR A 552 -19.85 -22.43 -8.35
CA THR A 552 -19.87 -23.80 -8.92
C THR A 552 -19.25 -23.95 -10.31
N ASP A 553 -19.06 -22.88 -11.10
CA ASP A 553 -18.56 -22.99 -12.48
C ASP A 553 -17.02 -22.91 -12.55
N PRO A 554 -16.30 -23.97 -12.98
CA PRO A 554 -14.85 -23.94 -13.15
C PRO A 554 -14.38 -23.14 -14.38
N ASN A 555 -15.29 -22.69 -15.25
CA ASN A 555 -14.98 -21.95 -16.46
C ASN A 555 -14.91 -20.43 -16.24
N ASP A 556 -15.36 -19.92 -15.10
CA ASP A 556 -15.29 -18.50 -14.74
C ASP A 556 -13.83 -17.98 -14.80
N PRO A 557 -13.55 -16.94 -15.61
CA PRO A 557 -12.20 -16.37 -15.75
C PRO A 557 -11.57 -15.90 -14.45
N LEU A 558 -12.39 -15.51 -13.45
CA LEU A 558 -11.90 -15.15 -12.12
C LEU A 558 -11.27 -16.35 -11.37
N ARG A 559 -11.64 -17.58 -11.73
CA ARG A 559 -11.16 -18.83 -11.11
C ARG A 559 -10.03 -19.52 -11.88
N TRP A 560 -9.59 -18.96 -13.02
CA TRP A 560 -8.51 -19.53 -13.81
C TRP A 560 -7.15 -19.50 -13.07
N SER A 561 -6.26 -20.43 -13.42
CA SER A 561 -4.91 -20.48 -12.84
C SER A 561 -4.09 -19.22 -13.17
N ARG A 562 -3.18 -18.83 -12.27
CA ARG A 562 -2.34 -17.63 -12.42
C ARG A 562 -1.64 -17.60 -13.80
N ILE A 563 -1.07 -18.72 -14.24
CA ILE A 563 -0.40 -18.84 -15.56
C ILE A 563 -1.36 -18.50 -16.72
N LYS A 564 -2.59 -19.02 -16.70
CA LYS A 564 -3.59 -18.75 -17.75
C LYS A 564 -4.00 -17.27 -17.77
N LYS A 565 -4.19 -16.64 -16.60
CA LYS A 565 -4.49 -15.21 -16.48
C LYS A 565 -3.33 -14.33 -16.99
N TRP A 566 -2.09 -14.64 -16.59
CA TRP A 566 -0.91 -13.90 -17.04
C TRP A 566 -0.62 -14.07 -18.53
N ALA A 567 -0.86 -15.27 -19.10
CA ALA A 567 -0.72 -15.50 -20.54
C ALA A 567 -1.75 -14.70 -21.35
N ALA A 568 -3.01 -14.65 -20.91
CA ALA A 568 -4.03 -13.81 -21.54
C ALA A 568 -3.70 -12.31 -21.42
N LEU A 569 -3.27 -11.85 -20.24
CA LEU A 569 -2.85 -10.47 -20.01
C LEU A 569 -1.65 -10.10 -20.91
N ALA A 570 -0.61 -10.93 -20.98
CA ALA A 570 0.56 -10.68 -21.83
C ALA A 570 0.19 -10.59 -23.32
N ASN A 571 -0.75 -11.42 -23.79
CA ASN A 571 -1.26 -11.30 -25.16
C ASN A 571 -2.02 -9.99 -25.39
N GLY A 572 -2.93 -9.61 -24.49
CA GLY A 572 -3.68 -8.35 -24.58
C GLY A 572 -2.80 -7.10 -24.51
N VAL A 573 -1.81 -7.09 -23.61
CA VAL A 573 -0.81 -6.02 -23.47
C VAL A 573 0.10 -5.94 -24.70
N GLY A 574 0.53 -7.09 -25.25
CA GLY A 574 1.28 -7.15 -26.51
C GLY A 574 0.48 -6.62 -27.71
N TYR A 575 -0.80 -6.98 -27.82
CA TYR A 575 -1.72 -6.45 -28.83
C TYR A 575 -1.90 -4.93 -28.70
N ALA A 576 -2.09 -4.42 -27.48
CA ALA A 576 -2.16 -2.98 -27.23
C ALA A 576 -0.87 -2.24 -27.59
N PHE A 577 0.30 -2.80 -27.25
CA PHE A 577 1.59 -2.25 -27.67
C PHE A 577 1.70 -2.19 -29.20
N MET A 578 1.43 -3.30 -29.90
CA MET A 578 1.57 -3.37 -31.37
C MET A 578 0.62 -2.41 -32.09
N GLY A 579 -0.65 -2.31 -31.66
CA GLY A 579 -1.60 -1.34 -32.20
C GLY A 579 -1.27 0.12 -31.85
N SER A 580 -0.57 0.35 -30.75
CA SER A 580 -0.10 1.70 -30.39
C SER A 580 1.20 2.08 -31.13
N VAL A 581 1.96 1.10 -31.64
CA VAL A 581 3.07 1.35 -32.58
C VAL A 581 2.53 1.71 -33.97
N THR A 582 1.47 1.04 -34.44
CA THR A 582 0.93 1.24 -35.81
C THR A 582 0.34 2.62 -36.03
N GLY A 583 -0.21 3.26 -35.01
CA GLY A 583 -0.69 4.65 -35.06
C GLY A 583 0.39 5.63 -35.54
N PRO A 584 1.41 5.97 -34.73
CA PRO A 584 2.41 6.99 -35.05
C PRO A 584 3.62 6.49 -35.87
N ILE A 585 3.65 5.24 -36.35
CA ILE A 585 4.78 4.63 -37.08
C ILE A 585 5.39 5.49 -38.19
N MET A 586 4.60 6.35 -38.86
CA MET A 586 5.06 7.20 -39.97
C MET A 586 5.75 8.50 -39.51
N ALA A 587 5.67 8.89 -38.23
CA ALA A 587 6.01 10.24 -37.74
C ALA A 587 7.42 10.73 -38.17
N ALA A 588 8.45 9.91 -37.99
CA ALA A 588 9.83 10.22 -38.38
C ALA A 588 10.15 9.96 -39.87
N GLY A 589 9.19 9.47 -40.66
CA GLY A 589 9.35 9.14 -42.08
C GLY A 589 8.41 9.91 -43.01
N MET A 590 7.75 10.96 -42.52
CA MET A 590 6.78 11.72 -43.32
C MET A 590 7.41 12.37 -44.55
N ILE A 591 8.60 12.97 -44.43
CA ILE A 591 9.28 13.65 -45.55
C ILE A 591 9.68 12.66 -46.67
N PRO A 592 10.39 11.54 -46.39
CA PRO A 592 10.64 10.52 -47.41
C PRO A 592 9.39 10.01 -48.15
N LEU A 593 8.24 9.92 -47.48
CA LEU A 593 6.98 9.57 -48.14
C LEU A 593 6.41 10.71 -49.00
N THR A 594 6.52 11.97 -48.57
CA THR A 594 6.09 13.12 -49.39
C THR A 594 6.85 13.19 -50.70
N GLU A 595 8.16 12.90 -50.67
CA GLU A 595 9.03 12.81 -51.85
C GLU A 595 8.62 11.63 -52.74
N THR A 596 8.45 10.44 -52.14
CA THR A 596 8.07 9.20 -52.85
C THR A 596 6.77 9.35 -53.63
N PHE A 597 5.78 10.07 -53.09
CA PHE A 597 4.46 10.23 -53.71
C PHE A 597 4.22 11.57 -54.40
N GLY A 598 5.14 12.53 -54.31
CA GLY A 598 4.96 13.88 -54.85
C GLY A 598 3.77 14.63 -54.25
N VAL A 599 3.53 14.51 -52.94
CA VAL A 599 2.40 15.15 -52.22
C VAL A 599 2.89 16.05 -51.10
N SER A 600 2.09 17.06 -50.72
CA SER A 600 2.45 17.95 -49.60
C SER A 600 2.48 17.21 -48.26
N LEU A 601 3.24 17.76 -47.30
CA LEU A 601 3.34 17.21 -45.95
C LEU A 601 1.98 17.09 -45.25
N GLN A 602 1.17 18.15 -45.28
CA GLN A 602 -0.19 18.13 -44.75
C GLN A 602 -1.07 17.04 -45.41
N LYS A 603 -0.89 16.79 -46.70
CA LYS A 603 -1.58 15.68 -47.39
C LYS A 603 -1.09 14.31 -46.88
N MET A 604 0.20 14.15 -46.57
CA MET A 604 0.69 12.94 -45.89
C MET A 604 0.09 12.80 -44.48
N THR A 605 -0.06 13.91 -43.74
CA THR A 605 -0.64 13.93 -42.39
C THR A 605 -2.10 13.46 -42.37
N TYR A 606 -2.88 13.67 -43.44
CA TYR A 606 -4.22 13.09 -43.57
C TYR A 606 -4.22 11.55 -43.55
N ALA A 607 -3.16 10.89 -44.00
CA ALA A 607 -3.02 9.44 -43.87
C ALA A 607 -2.77 9.00 -42.42
N ASN A 608 -2.23 9.88 -41.56
CA ASN A 608 -2.21 9.65 -40.11
C ASN A 608 -3.62 9.88 -39.51
N GLY A 609 -4.28 10.97 -39.92
CA GLY A 609 -5.64 11.30 -39.48
C GLY A 609 -6.67 10.23 -39.81
N ALA A 610 -6.59 9.62 -40.99
CA ALA A 610 -7.48 8.54 -41.43
C ALA A 610 -7.48 7.36 -40.45
N THR A 611 -6.31 7.00 -39.91
CA THR A 611 -6.19 5.98 -38.86
C THR A 611 -6.91 6.42 -37.59
N LEU A 612 -6.64 7.63 -37.08
CA LEU A 612 -7.25 8.12 -35.84
C LEU A 612 -8.79 8.19 -35.92
N ILE A 613 -9.36 8.77 -36.98
CA ILE A 613 -10.83 8.85 -37.08
C ILE A 613 -11.47 7.45 -37.23
N CYS A 614 -10.87 6.55 -38.00
CA CYS A 614 -11.37 5.18 -38.14
C CYS A 614 -11.14 4.34 -36.87
N GLN A 615 -10.13 4.65 -36.06
CA GLN A 615 -9.92 4.07 -34.72
C GLN A 615 -11.03 4.50 -33.76
N GLY A 616 -11.38 5.79 -33.77
CA GLY A 616 -12.48 6.31 -32.97
C GLY A 616 -13.83 5.71 -33.37
N VAL A 617 -14.14 5.70 -34.67
CA VAL A 617 -15.36 5.09 -35.22
C VAL A 617 -15.40 3.57 -34.99
N GLY A 618 -14.27 2.89 -35.17
CA GLY A 618 -14.17 1.43 -35.01
C GLY A 618 -14.50 0.96 -33.60
N ASN A 619 -14.12 1.71 -32.57
CA ASN A 619 -14.45 1.39 -31.17
C ASN A 619 -15.97 1.29 -30.92
N ILE A 620 -16.77 2.12 -31.61
CA ILE A 620 -18.24 2.13 -31.53
C ILE A 620 -18.84 0.84 -32.13
N PHE A 621 -18.19 0.22 -33.12
CA PHE A 621 -18.66 -1.02 -33.75
C PHE A 621 -18.13 -2.28 -33.05
N TRP A 622 -16.85 -2.33 -32.71
CA TRP A 622 -16.22 -3.53 -32.16
C TRP A 622 -16.69 -3.87 -30.74
N MET A 623 -17.05 -2.88 -29.92
CA MET A 623 -17.38 -3.15 -28.53
C MET A 623 -18.80 -3.67 -28.30
N PRO A 624 -19.86 -3.23 -29.01
CA PRO A 624 -21.14 -3.94 -29.03
C PRO A 624 -21.00 -5.39 -29.50
N LEU A 625 -20.12 -5.67 -30.48
CA LEU A 625 -19.77 -7.04 -30.84
C LEU A 625 -19.08 -7.76 -29.66
N ALA A 626 -18.04 -7.17 -29.06
CA ALA A 626 -17.32 -7.77 -27.93
C ALA A 626 -18.24 -8.09 -26.73
N VAL A 627 -19.30 -7.30 -26.51
CA VAL A 627 -20.31 -7.54 -25.47
C VAL A 627 -21.30 -8.64 -25.89
N LYS A 628 -21.73 -8.72 -27.16
CA LYS A 628 -22.71 -9.71 -27.61
C LYS A 628 -22.12 -11.10 -27.91
N ILE A 629 -21.02 -11.15 -28.68
CA ILE A 629 -20.41 -12.38 -29.21
C ILE A 629 -19.19 -12.88 -28.42
N GLY A 630 -18.64 -12.07 -27.50
CA GLY A 630 -17.47 -12.40 -26.70
C GLY A 630 -16.21 -11.61 -27.07
N ARG A 631 -15.22 -11.61 -26.17
CA ARG A 631 -13.96 -10.87 -26.35
C ARG A 631 -13.02 -11.55 -27.34
N ARG A 632 -12.89 -12.87 -27.30
CA ARG A 632 -11.94 -13.65 -28.11
C ARG A 632 -12.14 -13.46 -29.63
N PRO A 633 -13.35 -13.58 -30.21
CA PRO A 633 -13.53 -13.36 -31.64
C PRO A 633 -13.15 -11.94 -32.07
N VAL A 634 -13.37 -10.93 -31.23
CA VAL A 634 -12.95 -9.55 -31.51
C VAL A 634 -11.43 -9.44 -31.50
N TYR A 635 -10.72 -9.91 -30.46
CA TYR A 635 -9.25 -9.94 -30.44
C TYR A 635 -8.65 -10.61 -31.67
N MET A 636 -9.17 -11.79 -32.04
CA MET A 636 -8.60 -12.57 -33.14
C MET A 636 -8.87 -11.92 -34.51
N ALA A 637 -10.09 -11.43 -34.73
CA ALA A 637 -10.44 -10.74 -35.97
C ALA A 637 -9.69 -9.42 -36.10
N SER A 638 -9.67 -8.59 -35.06
CA SER A 638 -9.01 -7.29 -35.07
C SER A 638 -7.50 -7.42 -35.28
N ASN A 639 -6.84 -8.32 -34.54
CA ASN A 639 -5.39 -8.52 -34.65
C ASN A 639 -4.97 -9.11 -36.02
N LEU A 640 -5.73 -10.07 -36.55
CA LEU A 640 -5.48 -10.62 -37.89
C LEU A 640 -5.67 -9.56 -38.98
N LEU A 641 -6.77 -8.80 -38.92
CA LEU A 641 -7.07 -7.73 -39.89
C LEU A 641 -6.07 -6.59 -39.80
N MET A 642 -5.60 -6.24 -38.59
CA MET A 642 -4.52 -5.28 -38.36
C MET A 642 -3.20 -5.75 -39.00
N GLY A 643 -2.87 -7.04 -38.89
CA GLY A 643 -1.71 -7.63 -39.57
C GLY A 643 -1.83 -7.58 -41.09
N VAL A 644 -3.00 -7.92 -41.64
CA VAL A 644 -3.28 -7.80 -43.09
C VAL A 644 -3.19 -6.34 -43.56
N ALA A 645 -3.71 -5.39 -42.78
CA ALA A 645 -3.59 -3.96 -43.08
C ALA A 645 -2.13 -3.48 -43.04
N CYS A 646 -1.29 -3.98 -42.12
CA CYS A 646 0.13 -3.70 -42.12
C CYS A 646 0.85 -4.26 -43.36
N VAL A 647 0.53 -5.48 -43.81
CA VAL A 647 1.09 -6.02 -45.08
C VAL A 647 0.65 -5.19 -46.28
N TRP A 648 -0.62 -4.79 -46.35
CA TRP A 648 -1.12 -3.87 -47.38
C TRP A 648 -0.37 -2.53 -47.32
N LEU A 649 -0.22 -1.92 -46.15
CA LEU A 649 0.50 -0.65 -45.98
C LEU A 649 1.97 -0.75 -46.38
N GLY A 650 2.63 -1.87 -46.10
CA GLY A 650 3.99 -2.14 -46.57
C GLY A 650 4.09 -2.09 -48.10
N LEU A 651 3.15 -2.74 -48.81
CA LEU A 651 3.08 -2.70 -50.28
C LEU A 651 2.61 -1.33 -50.83
N ALA A 652 1.68 -0.66 -50.15
CA ALA A 652 1.14 0.62 -50.57
C ALA A 652 2.14 1.77 -50.41
N SER A 653 3.04 1.68 -49.41
CA SER A 653 4.06 2.69 -49.10
C SER A 653 5.07 2.94 -50.22
N THR A 654 5.18 2.04 -51.20
CA THR A 654 6.01 2.19 -52.40
C THR A 654 5.21 2.34 -53.70
N ALA A 655 3.87 2.23 -53.63
CA ALA A 655 3.02 2.15 -54.82
C ALA A 655 2.22 3.43 -55.09
N SER A 656 1.39 3.88 -54.14
CA SER A 656 0.58 5.10 -54.31
C SER A 656 -0.03 5.59 -52.99
N TYR A 657 -0.14 6.92 -52.87
CA TYR A 657 -0.73 7.60 -51.72
C TYR A 657 -2.19 7.19 -51.44
N VAL A 658 -3.03 6.95 -52.45
CA VAL A 658 -4.45 6.64 -52.21
C VAL A 658 -4.65 5.25 -51.59
N PRO A 659 -4.04 4.16 -52.11
CA PRO A 659 -3.98 2.87 -51.40
C PRO A 659 -3.38 2.97 -49.99
N LEU A 660 -2.38 3.83 -49.76
CA LEU A 660 -1.81 4.04 -48.44
C LEU A 660 -2.84 4.67 -47.49
N LEU A 661 -3.49 5.77 -47.91
CA LEU A 661 -4.54 6.47 -47.15
C LEU A 661 -5.71 5.53 -46.79
N VAL A 662 -6.16 4.71 -47.74
CA VAL A 662 -7.24 3.74 -47.53
C VAL A 662 -6.78 2.61 -46.60
N GLY A 663 -5.57 2.07 -46.80
CA GLY A 663 -4.97 1.08 -45.89
C GLY A 663 -4.81 1.63 -44.47
N ARG A 664 -4.52 2.92 -44.29
CA ARG A 664 -4.42 3.60 -42.99
C ARG A 664 -5.78 3.72 -42.31
N ALA A 665 -6.84 4.03 -43.07
CA ALA A 665 -8.21 4.01 -42.57
C ALA A 665 -8.63 2.61 -42.07
N PHE A 666 -8.35 1.56 -42.86
CA PHE A 666 -8.61 0.19 -42.46
C PHE A 666 -7.78 -0.25 -41.25
N LEU A 667 -6.49 0.10 -41.20
CA LEU A 667 -5.64 -0.13 -40.04
C LEU A 667 -6.26 0.48 -38.78
N GLY A 668 -6.70 1.74 -38.83
CA GLY A 668 -7.39 2.41 -37.72
C GLY A 668 -8.65 1.66 -37.28
N LEU A 669 -9.49 1.27 -38.24
CA LEU A 669 -10.69 0.46 -37.98
C LEU A 669 -10.35 -0.87 -37.28
N PHE A 670 -9.24 -1.51 -37.60
CA PHE A 670 -8.85 -2.81 -37.06
C PHE A 670 -8.03 -2.74 -35.76
N GLU A 671 -7.21 -1.72 -35.57
CA GLU A 671 -6.49 -1.49 -34.31
C GLU A 671 -7.42 -0.93 -33.21
N ALA A 672 -8.56 -0.33 -33.58
CA ALA A 672 -9.52 0.30 -32.67
C ALA A 672 -9.74 -0.42 -31.31
N PRO A 673 -9.98 -1.75 -31.24
CA PRO A 673 -10.31 -2.41 -29.99
C PRO A 673 -9.22 -2.35 -28.92
N ILE A 674 -7.94 -2.11 -29.27
CA ILE A 674 -6.82 -2.13 -28.32
C ILE A 674 -7.08 -1.33 -27.04
N GLU A 675 -7.80 -0.20 -27.17
CA GLU A 675 -8.01 0.75 -26.08
C GLU A 675 -9.21 0.41 -25.18
N SER A 676 -10.12 -0.42 -25.68
CA SER A 676 -11.43 -0.69 -25.05
C SER A 676 -11.55 -2.14 -24.59
N ILE A 677 -11.06 -3.10 -25.39
CA ILE A 677 -11.16 -4.53 -25.07
C ILE A 677 -10.13 -4.97 -24.02
N VAL A 678 -8.93 -4.37 -23.99
CA VAL A 678 -7.87 -4.76 -23.05
C VAL A 678 -8.21 -4.35 -21.60
N PRO A 679 -8.66 -3.11 -21.30
CA PRO A 679 -9.18 -2.77 -19.98
C PRO A 679 -10.37 -3.65 -19.57
N SER A 680 -11.31 -3.91 -20.48
CA SER A 680 -12.44 -4.81 -20.23
C SER A 680 -11.97 -6.22 -19.83
N THR A 681 -10.97 -6.75 -20.52
CA THR A 681 -10.41 -8.09 -20.26
C THR A 681 -9.67 -8.14 -18.90
N ILE A 682 -9.01 -7.05 -18.50
CA ILE A 682 -8.43 -6.94 -17.15
C ILE A 682 -9.54 -7.00 -16.09
N THR A 683 -10.70 -6.36 -16.32
CA THR A 683 -11.84 -6.47 -15.40
C THR A 683 -12.48 -7.85 -15.38
N ASP A 684 -12.48 -8.58 -16.50
CA ASP A 684 -12.98 -9.95 -16.59
C ASP A 684 -12.09 -10.96 -15.82
N LEU A 685 -10.77 -10.76 -15.81
CA LEU A 685 -9.77 -11.70 -15.28
C LEU A 685 -9.34 -11.45 -13.82
N PHE A 686 -9.27 -10.19 -13.38
CA PHE A 686 -8.65 -9.80 -12.11
C PHE A 686 -9.63 -9.10 -11.16
N PHE A 687 -9.43 -9.32 -9.86
CA PHE A 687 -10.22 -8.73 -8.78
C PHE A 687 -9.79 -7.29 -8.48
N LEU A 688 -10.70 -6.47 -7.96
CA LEU A 688 -10.52 -5.04 -7.74
C LEU A 688 -9.18 -4.65 -7.05
N HIS A 689 -8.76 -5.42 -6.05
CA HIS A 689 -7.50 -5.18 -5.32
C HIS A 689 -6.22 -5.39 -6.15
N ASP A 690 -6.26 -6.24 -7.18
CA ASP A 690 -5.12 -6.54 -8.09
C ASP A 690 -5.21 -5.75 -9.41
N ARG A 691 -6.39 -5.23 -9.76
CA ARG A 691 -6.64 -4.53 -11.03
C ARG A 691 -5.73 -3.33 -11.27
N GLY A 692 -5.43 -2.53 -10.25
CA GLY A 692 -4.67 -1.28 -10.41
C GLY A 692 -3.29 -1.47 -11.05
N GLU A 693 -2.59 -2.54 -10.66
CA GLU A 693 -1.31 -2.92 -11.27
C GLU A 693 -1.48 -3.32 -12.74
N LYS A 694 -2.50 -4.13 -13.05
CA LYS A 694 -2.72 -4.66 -14.41
C LYS A 694 -3.22 -3.58 -15.38
N VAL A 695 -4.05 -2.65 -14.91
CA VAL A 695 -4.43 -1.46 -15.70
C VAL A 695 -3.22 -0.57 -15.98
N SER A 696 -2.31 -0.44 -15.00
CA SER A 696 -1.06 0.31 -15.18
C SER A 696 -0.13 -0.35 -16.21
N SER A 697 -0.05 -1.68 -16.26
CA SER A 697 0.78 -2.38 -17.26
C SER A 697 0.23 -2.24 -18.68
N TYR A 698 -1.11 -2.25 -18.85
CA TYR A 698 -1.76 -1.86 -20.11
C TYR A 698 -1.45 -0.41 -20.49
N GLY A 699 -1.60 0.55 -19.57
CA GLY A 699 -1.33 1.97 -19.83
C GLY A 699 0.13 2.22 -20.27
N LEU A 700 1.08 1.53 -19.63
CA LEU A 700 2.50 1.55 -20.00
C LEU A 700 2.74 0.97 -21.41
N SER A 701 1.98 -0.04 -21.84
CA SER A 701 2.15 -0.64 -23.16
C SER A 701 1.62 0.25 -24.30
N VAL A 702 0.49 0.94 -24.09
CA VAL A 702 -0.04 1.92 -25.04
C VAL A 702 0.92 3.12 -25.17
N LEU A 703 1.37 3.64 -24.04
CA LEU A 703 2.37 4.71 -23.97
C LEU A 703 3.70 4.30 -24.62
N GLY A 704 4.19 3.11 -24.29
CA GLY A 704 5.41 2.56 -24.88
C GLY A 704 5.30 2.40 -26.39
N GLY A 705 4.17 1.88 -26.90
CA GLY A 705 3.97 1.76 -28.34
C GLY A 705 3.93 3.11 -29.06
N ASN A 706 3.22 4.09 -28.49
CA ASN A 706 3.08 5.42 -29.10
C ASN A 706 4.42 6.17 -29.23
N GLU A 707 5.31 6.08 -28.24
CA GLU A 707 6.58 6.83 -28.23
C GLU A 707 7.77 6.03 -28.77
N LEU A 708 7.83 4.72 -28.52
CA LEU A 708 8.89 3.85 -29.05
C LEU A 708 8.63 3.45 -30.51
N GLY A 709 7.37 3.50 -30.97
CA GLY A 709 7.00 3.24 -32.37
C GLY A 709 7.76 4.13 -33.36
N PRO A 710 7.68 5.47 -33.24
CA PRO A 710 8.46 6.42 -34.04
C PRO A 710 9.97 6.25 -33.90
N LEU A 711 10.47 5.93 -32.70
CA LEU A 711 11.88 5.73 -32.41
C LEU A 711 12.45 4.52 -33.19
N PHE A 712 11.76 3.37 -33.16
CA PHE A 712 12.20 2.18 -33.89
C PHE A 712 11.88 2.26 -35.38
N SER A 713 10.74 2.82 -35.76
CA SER A 713 10.39 2.96 -37.17
C SER A 713 11.36 3.89 -37.90
N ALA A 714 11.80 5.00 -37.29
CA ALA A 714 12.82 5.90 -37.82
C ALA A 714 14.08 5.17 -38.32
N LEU A 715 14.64 4.29 -37.47
CA LEU A 715 15.84 3.51 -37.77
C LEU A 715 15.60 2.54 -38.95
N ILE A 716 14.42 1.91 -38.99
CA ILE A 716 14.03 1.00 -40.06
C ILE A 716 13.82 1.77 -41.37
N ILE A 717 13.13 2.92 -41.33
CA ILE A 717 12.84 3.78 -42.48
C ILE A 717 14.14 4.28 -43.11
N GLN A 718 15.11 4.71 -42.29
CA GLN A 718 16.40 5.23 -42.76
C GLN A 718 17.26 4.19 -43.50
N HIS A 719 17.18 2.90 -43.11
CA HIS A 719 18.05 1.85 -43.66
C HIS A 719 17.36 0.87 -44.62
N LEU A 720 16.06 0.62 -44.46
CA LEU A 720 15.30 -0.38 -45.21
C LEU A 720 14.09 0.22 -45.93
N GLY A 721 13.57 1.36 -45.46
CA GLY A 721 12.40 2.03 -46.03
C GLY A 721 11.10 1.79 -45.24
N MET A 722 10.08 2.59 -45.56
CA MET A 722 8.78 2.58 -44.86
C MET A 722 8.04 1.23 -44.99
N ASN A 723 8.19 0.55 -46.12
CA ASN A 723 7.65 -0.78 -46.37
C ASN A 723 8.08 -1.79 -45.30
N TRP A 724 9.38 -1.80 -44.94
CA TRP A 724 9.91 -2.70 -43.93
C TRP A 724 9.47 -2.35 -42.51
N ALA A 725 9.21 -1.08 -42.19
CA ALA A 725 8.63 -0.71 -40.90
C ALA A 725 7.26 -1.39 -40.71
N PHE A 726 6.39 -1.33 -41.72
CA PHE A 726 5.11 -2.02 -41.71
C PHE A 726 5.24 -3.55 -41.75
N PHE A 727 6.16 -4.13 -42.53
CA PHE A 727 6.36 -5.59 -42.57
C PHE A 727 6.91 -6.16 -41.26
N ILE A 728 7.84 -5.48 -40.59
CA ILE A 728 8.38 -5.90 -39.29
C ILE A 728 7.27 -5.88 -38.23
N VAL A 729 6.47 -4.81 -38.19
CA VAL A 729 5.29 -4.73 -37.33
C VAL A 729 4.26 -5.82 -37.65
N ALA A 730 4.02 -6.12 -38.93
CA ALA A 730 3.16 -7.23 -39.35
C ALA A 730 3.68 -8.62 -38.89
N MET A 731 5.00 -8.84 -38.87
CA MET A 731 5.60 -10.09 -38.35
C MET A 731 5.35 -10.25 -36.84
N PHE A 732 5.52 -9.19 -36.05
CA PHE A 732 5.22 -9.21 -34.62
C PHE A 732 3.72 -9.36 -34.34
N ILE A 733 2.86 -8.73 -35.14
CA ILE A 733 1.39 -8.92 -35.10
C ILE A 733 1.04 -10.38 -35.43
N GLY A 734 1.65 -10.96 -36.46
CA GLY A 734 1.47 -12.37 -36.83
C GLY A 734 1.89 -13.34 -35.72
N LEU A 735 3.03 -13.09 -35.08
CA LEU A 735 3.46 -13.84 -33.89
C LEU A 735 2.44 -13.70 -32.75
N ASN A 736 1.97 -12.49 -32.46
CA ASN A 736 0.94 -12.24 -31.45
C ASN A 736 -0.41 -12.91 -31.81
N ALA A 737 -0.76 -13.01 -33.09
CA ALA A 737 -1.96 -13.73 -33.54
C ALA A 737 -1.85 -15.24 -33.27
N VAL A 738 -0.67 -15.83 -33.50
CA VAL A 738 -0.40 -17.23 -33.14
C VAL A 738 -0.47 -17.44 -31.63
N THR A 739 0.16 -16.57 -30.83
CA THR A 739 0.10 -16.69 -29.36
C THR A 739 -1.32 -16.44 -28.83
N MET A 740 -2.08 -15.50 -29.40
CA MET A 740 -3.49 -15.29 -29.06
C MET A 740 -4.37 -16.49 -29.40
N PHE A 741 -4.12 -17.15 -30.54
CA PHE A 741 -4.86 -18.34 -30.91
C PHE A 741 -4.81 -19.40 -29.80
N PHE A 742 -3.63 -19.66 -29.25
CA PHE A 742 -3.41 -20.68 -28.21
C PHE A 742 -3.64 -20.20 -26.77
N PHE A 743 -3.39 -18.92 -26.46
CA PHE A 743 -3.31 -18.42 -25.08
C PHE A 743 -4.27 -17.27 -24.74
N MET A 744 -5.17 -16.86 -25.65
CA MET A 744 -6.20 -15.84 -25.42
C MET A 744 -7.64 -16.43 -25.47
N PRO A 745 -8.02 -17.29 -24.51
CA PRO A 745 -9.36 -17.87 -24.41
C PRO A 745 -10.45 -16.81 -24.11
N GLU A 746 -11.72 -17.16 -24.31
CA GLU A 746 -12.85 -16.26 -24.08
C GLU A 746 -12.97 -15.83 -22.59
N THR A 747 -12.99 -14.52 -22.33
CA THR A 747 -13.06 -13.93 -20.99
C THR A 747 -14.42 -13.35 -20.63
N LYS A 748 -15.36 -13.22 -21.58
CA LYS A 748 -16.74 -12.87 -21.23
C LYS A 748 -17.38 -14.02 -20.46
N TYR A 749 -17.73 -13.76 -19.20
CA TYR A 749 -18.53 -14.70 -18.40
C TYR A 749 -20.02 -14.34 -18.47
N THR A 750 -20.86 -15.33 -18.81
CA THR A 750 -22.33 -15.20 -18.90
C THR A 750 -23.08 -15.99 -17.83
N GLY A 751 -22.38 -16.71 -16.95
CA GLY A 751 -22.99 -17.41 -15.82
C GLY A 751 -23.35 -16.47 -14.67
N VAL A 752 -24.16 -16.96 -13.74
CA VAL A 752 -24.56 -16.19 -12.56
C VAL A 752 -23.37 -16.01 -11.61
N ARG A 753 -23.14 -14.77 -11.15
CA ARG A 753 -22.22 -14.41 -10.06
C ARG A 753 -23.04 -13.88 -8.88
N PRO A 754 -22.62 -14.12 -7.62
CA PRO A 754 -23.23 -13.47 -6.46
C PRO A 754 -23.19 -11.93 -6.60
N SER A 755 -24.29 -11.25 -6.28
CA SER A 755 -24.34 -9.78 -6.33
C SER A 755 -23.78 -9.17 -5.05
N THR A 756 -22.93 -8.16 -5.19
CA THR A 756 -22.40 -7.35 -4.06
C THR A 756 -23.20 -6.06 -3.84
N ALA A 757 -24.35 -5.91 -4.49
CA ALA A 757 -25.19 -4.72 -4.32
C ALA A 757 -25.72 -4.65 -2.88
N PHE A 758 -25.28 -3.65 -2.13
CA PHE A 758 -25.90 -3.27 -0.86
C PHE A 758 -27.34 -2.83 -1.15
N VAL A 759 -28.30 -3.73 -0.92
CA VAL A 759 -29.72 -3.43 -1.09
C VAL A 759 -30.13 -2.44 -0.01
N CYS A 760 -30.14 -1.15 -0.35
CA CYS A 760 -31.08 -0.24 0.29
C CYS A 760 -32.48 -0.80 0.02
N GLU A 761 -33.22 -1.15 1.08
CA GLU A 761 -34.58 -1.68 0.97
C GLU A 761 -35.44 -0.76 0.11
N GLN A 762 -35.79 -1.20 -1.09
CA GLN A 762 -36.97 -0.66 -1.75
C GLN A 762 -38.20 -1.20 -1.00
N PRO A 763 -39.09 -0.34 -0.49
CA PRO A 763 -40.26 -0.80 0.23
C PRO A 763 -41.16 -1.58 -0.71
N LYS A 764 -41.64 -2.76 -0.26
CA LYS A 764 -42.67 -3.51 -0.94
C LYS A 764 -43.95 -2.65 -1.05
N GLN A 765 -44.15 -2.03 -2.20
CA GLN A 765 -45.42 -1.43 -2.59
C GLN A 765 -45.84 -2.01 -3.93
N HIS A 766 -46.56 -3.13 -3.88
CA HIS A 766 -47.78 -3.42 -4.65
C HIS A 766 -48.30 -4.79 -4.20
N GLU A 767 -49.01 -4.79 -3.08
CA GLU A 767 -50.00 -5.81 -2.78
C GLU A 767 -51.36 -5.15 -3.02
N VAL A 768 -52.21 -5.74 -3.87
CA VAL A 768 -53.69 -5.80 -3.80
C VAL A 768 -54.28 -6.15 -5.18
N MET A 769 -55.19 -7.15 -5.17
CA MET A 769 -55.89 -7.80 -6.30
C MET A 769 -54.99 -8.70 -7.19
N ILE A 770 -55.36 -9.93 -7.54
CA ILE A 770 -56.69 -10.56 -7.58
C ILE A 770 -56.68 -11.95 -6.92
N GLU A 771 -57.63 -12.23 -6.03
CA GLU A 771 -58.05 -13.61 -5.73
C GLU A 771 -58.69 -14.22 -6.97
N ASN A 772 -58.20 -15.37 -7.46
CA ASN A 772 -59.05 -16.46 -7.96
C ASN A 772 -58.24 -17.70 -8.38
N VAL A 773 -58.95 -18.82 -8.47
CA VAL A 773 -58.49 -20.14 -8.94
C VAL A 773 -57.55 -20.88 -7.97
N SER A 774 -58.14 -21.31 -6.86
CA SER A 774 -57.96 -22.70 -6.44
C SER A 774 -58.24 -23.65 -7.61
N SER A 775 -57.56 -24.80 -7.64
CA SER A 775 -57.67 -25.90 -8.63
C SER A 775 -56.97 -25.71 -9.99
N SER A 776 -55.68 -26.07 -10.05
CA SER A 776 -55.23 -27.17 -10.93
C SER A 776 -53.86 -27.70 -10.50
N LYS A 777 -53.79 -29.00 -10.19
CA LYS A 777 -52.51 -29.72 -10.14
C LYS A 777 -52.11 -30.02 -11.59
N HIS A 778 -51.04 -29.43 -12.11
CA HIS A 778 -50.04 -30.09 -12.98
C HIS A 778 -48.83 -29.18 -13.26
N ASN A 779 -47.65 -29.80 -13.27
CA ASN A 779 -46.42 -29.35 -13.95
C ASN A 779 -45.91 -27.92 -13.68
N ARG A 780 -45.19 -27.76 -12.56
CA ARG A 780 -43.84 -27.16 -12.64
C ARG A 780 -42.82 -28.27 -12.35
N PRO A 781 -41.90 -28.59 -13.27
CA PRO A 781 -40.80 -29.51 -13.00
C PRO A 781 -39.85 -28.96 -11.93
N ASN A 782 -39.01 -29.83 -11.38
CA ASN A 782 -38.01 -29.49 -10.37
C ASN A 782 -36.91 -28.58 -10.96
N GLU A 783 -37.04 -27.25 -10.81
CA GLU A 783 -35.93 -26.31 -11.07
C GLU A 783 -35.06 -26.03 -9.83
N VAL A 784 -35.50 -26.46 -8.63
CA VAL A 784 -34.70 -26.37 -7.40
C VAL A 784 -33.64 -27.49 -7.30
N GLU A 785 -33.72 -28.53 -8.12
CA GLU A 785 -32.71 -29.61 -8.17
C GLU A 785 -31.58 -29.35 -9.19
N SER A 786 -31.75 -28.42 -10.15
CA SER A 786 -30.76 -28.19 -11.21
C SER A 786 -29.52 -27.39 -10.78
N ALA A 787 -29.51 -26.81 -9.59
CA ALA A 787 -28.35 -26.08 -9.05
C ALA A 787 -27.20 -27.01 -8.58
N SER A 788 -27.40 -28.33 -8.64
CA SER A 788 -26.49 -29.35 -8.09
C SER A 788 -25.40 -29.85 -9.05
N GLN A 789 -25.46 -29.51 -10.35
CA GLN A 789 -24.46 -29.93 -11.34
C GLN A 789 -23.58 -28.75 -11.77
N SER A 790 -22.33 -28.74 -11.29
CA SER A 790 -21.30 -27.85 -11.82
C SER A 790 -21.07 -28.15 -13.31
N PRO A 791 -21.09 -27.14 -14.21
CA PRO A 791 -20.86 -27.38 -15.62
C PRO A 791 -19.43 -27.93 -15.83
N PRO A 792 -19.24 -28.91 -16.72
CA PRO A 792 -17.93 -29.51 -16.91
C PRO A 792 -16.93 -28.47 -17.40
N LYS A 793 -15.70 -28.53 -16.86
CA LYS A 793 -14.59 -27.68 -17.29
C LYS A 793 -14.32 -27.91 -18.79
N LYS A 794 -14.27 -26.83 -19.58
CA LYS A 794 -13.96 -26.87 -21.00
C LYS A 794 -12.58 -27.51 -21.21
N SER A 795 -12.48 -28.43 -22.18
CA SER A 795 -11.19 -28.97 -22.62
C SER A 795 -10.43 -27.91 -23.42
N PHE A 796 -9.09 -28.00 -23.48
CA PHE A 796 -8.27 -27.03 -24.23
C PHE A 796 -8.75 -26.85 -25.68
N ILE A 797 -9.05 -27.94 -26.39
CA ILE A 797 -9.59 -27.90 -27.77
C ILE A 797 -10.93 -27.14 -27.84
N ARG A 798 -11.77 -27.23 -26.81
CA ARG A 798 -13.04 -26.48 -26.73
C ARG A 798 -12.83 -25.00 -26.35
N GLU A 799 -11.80 -24.67 -25.58
CA GLU A 799 -11.39 -23.28 -25.29
C GLU A 799 -10.77 -22.58 -26.51
N LEU A 800 -10.21 -23.34 -27.47
CA LEU A 800 -9.71 -22.79 -28.74
C LEU A 800 -10.83 -22.30 -29.70
N ALA A 801 -12.10 -22.62 -29.43
CA ALA A 801 -13.23 -22.19 -30.26
C ALA A 801 -13.21 -20.67 -30.50
N LEU A 802 -13.53 -20.25 -31.73
CA LEU A 802 -13.51 -18.83 -32.12
C LEU A 802 -14.68 -18.04 -31.53
N TRP A 803 -15.79 -18.71 -31.26
CA TRP A 803 -17.02 -18.13 -30.75
C TRP A 803 -17.69 -19.06 -29.74
N GLU A 804 -18.39 -18.47 -28.77
CA GLU A 804 -19.38 -19.17 -27.96
C GLU A 804 -20.80 -18.78 -28.41
N ARG A 805 -21.84 -19.28 -27.74
CA ARG A 805 -23.22 -18.89 -28.07
C ARG A 805 -23.40 -17.39 -27.80
N PRO A 806 -23.79 -16.57 -28.80
CA PRO A 806 -24.05 -15.16 -28.58
C PRO A 806 -25.14 -14.96 -27.53
N ASP A 807 -24.99 -13.91 -26.74
CA ASP A 807 -25.90 -13.61 -25.65
C ASP A 807 -27.27 -13.14 -26.17
N PRO A 808 -28.37 -13.87 -25.91
CA PRO A 808 -29.69 -13.50 -26.41
C PRO A 808 -30.30 -12.32 -25.61
N SER A 809 -29.82 -12.06 -24.39
CA SER A 809 -30.33 -10.98 -23.54
C SER A 809 -29.85 -9.58 -23.98
N VAL A 810 -28.73 -9.52 -24.71
CA VAL A 810 -28.09 -8.26 -25.11
C VAL A 810 -28.56 -7.81 -26.50
N SER A 811 -29.28 -6.68 -26.54
CA SER A 811 -29.61 -5.97 -27.77
C SER A 811 -28.39 -5.20 -28.30
N LEU A 812 -27.94 -5.55 -29.52
CA LEU A 812 -26.83 -4.85 -30.18
C LEU A 812 -27.11 -3.36 -30.36
N LEU A 813 -28.36 -3.02 -30.69
CA LEU A 813 -28.75 -1.63 -30.92
C LEU A 813 -28.69 -0.82 -29.62
N SER A 814 -29.05 -1.41 -28.47
CA SER A 814 -28.96 -0.70 -27.20
C SER A 814 -27.49 -0.47 -26.82
N THR A 815 -26.66 -1.53 -26.85
CA THR A 815 -25.22 -1.41 -26.54
C THR A 815 -24.49 -0.44 -27.46
N PHE A 816 -24.88 -0.36 -28.74
CA PHE A 816 -24.35 0.63 -29.70
C PHE A 816 -24.74 2.08 -29.36
N LEU A 817 -25.93 2.31 -28.80
CA LEU A 817 -26.41 3.66 -28.48
C LEU A 817 -25.87 4.18 -27.13
N ARG A 818 -25.49 3.30 -26.20
CA ARG A 818 -25.04 3.70 -24.84
C ARG A 818 -23.88 4.72 -24.82
N PRO A 819 -22.80 4.60 -25.62
CA PRO A 819 -21.72 5.59 -25.64
C PRO A 819 -22.18 7.01 -25.98
N PHE A 820 -23.15 7.15 -26.89
CA PHE A 820 -23.68 8.47 -27.29
C PHE A 820 -24.46 9.15 -26.15
N ILE A 821 -25.09 8.37 -25.26
CA ILE A 821 -25.78 8.90 -24.08
C ILE A 821 -24.78 9.27 -23.00
N LEU A 822 -23.70 8.51 -22.83
CA LEU A 822 -22.62 8.86 -21.90
C LEU A 822 -21.98 10.22 -22.24
N LEU A 823 -21.95 10.64 -23.51
CA LEU A 823 -21.50 12.00 -23.87
C LEU A 823 -22.37 13.13 -23.29
N THR A 824 -23.62 12.85 -22.92
CA THR A 824 -24.49 13.83 -22.25
C THR A 824 -24.15 14.00 -20.77
N TYR A 825 -23.34 13.11 -20.18
CA TYR A 825 -22.97 13.14 -18.77
C TYR A 825 -21.78 14.09 -18.59
N PRO A 826 -21.89 15.21 -17.84
CA PRO A 826 -20.81 16.21 -17.81
C PRO A 826 -19.48 15.69 -17.27
N THR A 827 -19.50 14.69 -16.37
CA THR A 827 -18.29 14.03 -15.86
C THR A 827 -17.57 13.19 -16.91
N VAL A 828 -18.31 12.57 -17.83
CA VAL A 828 -17.74 11.81 -18.95
C VAL A 828 -17.25 12.76 -20.03
N LEU A 829 -18.06 13.75 -20.42
CA LEU A 829 -17.66 14.76 -21.40
C LEU A 829 -16.40 15.51 -20.98
N TRP A 830 -16.29 15.89 -19.71
CA TRP A 830 -15.07 16.47 -19.14
C TRP A 830 -13.87 15.54 -19.30
N SER A 831 -14.02 14.25 -18.96
CA SER A 831 -12.95 13.25 -19.12
C SER A 831 -12.53 13.08 -20.57
N CYS A 832 -13.49 12.96 -21.50
CA CYS A 832 -13.23 12.89 -22.94
C CYS A 832 -12.44 14.10 -23.46
N LEU A 833 -12.79 15.32 -23.03
CA LEU A 833 -12.11 16.55 -23.43
C LEU A 833 -10.70 16.64 -22.85
N THR A 834 -10.54 16.37 -21.55
CA THR A 834 -9.22 16.40 -20.89
C THR A 834 -8.28 15.32 -21.43
N TYR A 835 -8.76 14.09 -21.60
CA TYR A 835 -8.00 13.00 -22.23
C TYR A 835 -7.63 13.36 -23.67
N GLY A 836 -8.60 13.78 -24.48
CA GLY A 836 -8.38 14.09 -25.90
C GLY A 836 -7.43 15.26 -26.13
N MET A 837 -7.51 16.32 -25.32
CA MET A 837 -6.55 17.44 -25.38
C MET A 837 -5.16 17.04 -24.89
N ALA A 838 -5.08 16.12 -23.93
CA ALA A 838 -3.80 15.62 -23.43
C ALA A 838 -3.11 14.69 -24.45
N LEU A 839 -3.78 13.64 -24.91
CA LEU A 839 -3.22 12.73 -25.93
C LEU A 839 -3.00 13.46 -27.28
N GLY A 840 -3.81 14.47 -27.60
CA GLY A 840 -3.66 15.30 -28.79
C GLY A 840 -2.27 15.90 -28.94
N TRP A 841 -1.56 16.17 -27.85
CA TRP A 841 -0.18 16.64 -27.89
C TRP A 841 0.81 15.64 -28.50
N ASN A 842 0.65 14.34 -28.23
CA ASN A 842 1.52 13.32 -28.82
C ASN A 842 1.32 13.25 -30.34
N VAL A 843 0.09 13.53 -30.81
CA VAL A 843 -0.21 13.65 -32.25
C VAL A 843 0.31 14.95 -32.85
N VAL A 844 0.26 16.07 -32.12
CA VAL A 844 0.88 17.34 -32.53
C VAL A 844 2.40 17.19 -32.68
N ILE A 845 3.08 16.58 -31.69
CA ILE A 845 4.51 16.26 -31.77
C ILE A 845 4.76 15.30 -32.95
N GLY A 846 4.04 14.18 -33.02
CA GLY A 846 4.17 13.18 -34.09
C GLY A 846 3.99 13.71 -35.51
N ALA A 847 3.06 14.66 -35.71
CA ALA A 847 2.81 15.28 -37.01
C ALA A 847 3.83 16.37 -37.39
N SER A 848 4.42 17.05 -36.41
CA SER A 848 5.28 18.23 -36.63
C SER A 848 6.79 17.96 -36.52
N THR A 849 7.24 16.90 -35.83
CA THR A 849 8.69 16.61 -35.65
C THR A 849 9.48 16.65 -36.96
N ALA A 850 8.97 16.01 -38.04
CA ALA A 850 9.65 16.05 -39.33
C ALA A 850 9.72 17.46 -39.94
N GLN A 851 8.64 18.25 -39.83
CA GLN A 851 8.59 19.64 -40.31
C GLN A 851 9.55 20.56 -39.53
N LEU A 852 9.68 20.33 -38.23
CA LEU A 852 10.46 21.17 -37.33
C LEU A 852 11.96 20.87 -37.42
N PHE A 853 12.37 19.60 -37.41
CA PHE A 853 13.78 19.23 -37.24
C PHE A 853 14.54 18.92 -38.54
N ALA A 854 13.86 18.59 -39.66
CA ALA A 854 14.51 18.39 -40.94
C ALA A 854 15.13 19.68 -41.57
N PRO A 855 14.51 20.87 -41.52
CA PRO A 855 15.11 22.08 -42.10
C PRO A 855 16.22 22.68 -41.21
N PRO A 856 17.01 23.63 -41.74
CA PRO A 856 17.91 24.46 -40.93
C PRO A 856 17.15 25.19 -39.80
N PRO A 857 17.70 25.26 -38.56
CA PRO A 857 19.10 25.04 -38.21
C PRO A 857 19.47 23.60 -37.84
N TYR A 858 18.50 22.68 -37.72
CA TYR A 858 18.72 21.39 -37.06
C TYR A 858 19.19 20.29 -38.02
N LEU A 859 18.67 20.24 -39.24
CA LEU A 859 19.11 19.29 -40.29
C LEU A 859 19.11 17.82 -39.84
N PHE A 860 18.12 17.42 -39.03
CA PHE A 860 17.99 16.04 -38.56
C PHE A 860 17.46 15.14 -39.68
N ASP A 861 18.16 14.03 -39.90
CA ASP A 861 17.65 12.92 -40.73
C ASP A 861 16.56 12.12 -40.00
N SER A 862 15.99 11.10 -40.65
CA SER A 862 14.92 10.28 -40.07
C SER A 862 15.35 9.65 -38.74
N GLN A 863 16.60 9.21 -38.63
CA GLN A 863 17.16 8.61 -37.41
C GLN A 863 17.20 9.61 -36.25
N ALA A 864 17.74 10.82 -36.47
CA ALA A 864 17.78 11.86 -35.45
C ALA A 864 16.37 12.36 -35.07
N GLN A 865 15.44 12.42 -36.03
CA GLN A 865 14.02 12.69 -35.77
C GLN A 865 13.36 11.61 -34.88
N GLY A 866 13.69 10.33 -35.09
CA GLY A 866 13.23 9.23 -34.23
C GLY A 866 13.72 9.35 -32.79
N LEU A 867 14.98 9.76 -32.60
CA LEU A 867 15.58 9.96 -31.27
C LEU A 867 14.91 11.09 -30.46
N VAL A 868 14.23 12.05 -31.12
CA VAL A 868 13.45 13.09 -30.42
C VAL A 868 12.39 12.48 -29.50
N PHE A 869 11.75 11.38 -29.90
CA PHE A 869 10.67 10.72 -29.14
C PHE A 869 11.14 10.05 -27.84
N LEU A 870 12.45 9.90 -27.62
CA LEU A 870 12.98 9.43 -26.34
C LEU A 870 12.67 10.41 -25.19
N SER A 871 12.60 11.72 -25.46
CA SER A 871 12.25 12.70 -24.42
C SER A 871 10.76 12.67 -24.06
N PRO A 872 9.80 12.70 -25.02
CA PRO A 872 8.41 12.32 -24.82
C PRO A 872 8.22 11.03 -24.01
N PHE A 873 8.93 9.95 -24.36
CA PHE A 873 8.86 8.68 -23.62
C PHE A 873 9.26 8.81 -22.15
N ILE A 874 10.42 9.41 -21.87
CA ILE A 874 10.90 9.64 -20.49
C ILE A 874 9.92 10.53 -19.72
N GLY A 875 9.43 11.60 -20.34
CA GLY A 875 8.40 12.47 -19.77
C GLY A 875 7.12 11.72 -19.41
N SER A 876 6.63 10.90 -20.32
CA SER A 876 5.44 10.07 -20.13
C SER A 876 5.64 9.00 -19.02
N LEU A 877 6.84 8.43 -18.85
CA LEU A 877 7.16 7.56 -17.70
C LEU A 877 7.10 8.33 -16.37
N ILE A 878 7.73 9.53 -16.31
CA ILE A 878 7.71 10.39 -15.13
C ILE A 878 6.28 10.83 -14.81
N GLY A 879 5.50 11.23 -15.81
CA GLY A 879 4.10 11.65 -15.66
C GLY A 879 3.21 10.52 -15.15
N SER A 880 3.41 9.28 -15.63
CA SER A 880 2.69 8.10 -15.13
C SER A 880 3.02 7.80 -13.66
N TRP A 881 4.31 7.88 -13.28
CA TRP A 881 4.75 7.66 -11.91
C TRP A 881 4.27 8.75 -10.95
N LEU A 882 4.40 10.03 -11.35
CA LEU A 882 3.88 11.18 -10.60
C LEU A 882 2.37 11.10 -10.46
N CYS A 883 1.64 10.76 -11.52
CA CYS A 883 0.19 10.61 -11.45
C CYS A 883 -0.20 9.61 -10.37
N GLY A 884 0.30 8.38 -10.42
CA GLY A 884 -0.03 7.35 -9.42
C GLY A 884 0.32 7.79 -8.00
N SER A 885 1.59 8.09 -7.73
CA SER A 885 2.04 8.37 -6.36
C SER A 885 1.49 9.68 -5.77
N LEU A 886 1.30 10.73 -6.59
CA LEU A 886 0.88 12.05 -6.11
C LEU A 886 -0.65 12.20 -6.05
N SER A 887 -1.38 11.64 -7.03
CA SER A 887 -2.86 11.58 -7.01
C SER A 887 -3.35 10.91 -5.74
N ASP A 888 -2.80 9.73 -5.43
CA ASP A 888 -3.26 8.96 -4.28
C ASP A 888 -2.82 9.60 -2.96
N THR A 889 -1.64 10.22 -2.90
CA THR A 889 -1.20 10.97 -1.71
C THR A 889 -2.14 12.14 -1.41
N VAL A 890 -2.49 12.95 -2.41
CA VAL A 890 -3.38 14.11 -2.24
C VAL A 890 -4.82 13.68 -1.98
N ALA A 891 -5.31 12.66 -2.68
CA ALA A 891 -6.63 12.12 -2.42
C ALA A 891 -6.76 11.50 -1.02
N ASN A 892 -5.75 10.77 -0.55
CA ASN A 892 -5.72 10.21 0.81
C ASN A 892 -5.61 11.31 1.87
N TYR A 893 -4.89 12.40 1.60
CA TYR A 893 -4.87 13.59 2.47
C TYR A 893 -6.27 14.20 2.61
N PHE A 894 -6.98 14.43 1.50
CA PHE A 894 -8.36 14.94 1.55
C PHE A 894 -9.34 13.95 2.17
N THR A 895 -9.17 12.64 1.96
CA THR A 895 -10.00 11.58 2.56
C THR A 895 -9.84 11.54 4.08
N LYS A 896 -8.61 11.63 4.60
CA LYS A 896 -8.34 11.75 6.04
C LYS A 896 -8.95 13.02 6.66
N ARG A 897 -9.05 14.09 5.87
CA ARG A 897 -9.68 15.36 6.25
C ARG A 897 -11.21 15.38 6.08
N ASN A 898 -11.79 14.33 5.49
CA ASN A 898 -13.22 14.16 5.21
C ASN A 898 -13.75 12.90 5.92
N ASP A 899 -13.34 12.72 7.18
CA ASP A 899 -13.79 11.64 8.09
C ASP A 899 -13.73 10.22 7.50
N GLY A 900 -12.76 9.97 6.61
CA GLY A 900 -12.56 8.67 5.95
C GLY A 900 -13.46 8.40 4.73
N VAL A 901 -14.34 9.34 4.36
CA VAL A 901 -15.19 9.24 3.17
C VAL A 901 -14.41 9.66 1.93
N ARG A 902 -14.24 8.74 0.96
CA ARG A 902 -13.51 8.98 -0.29
C ARG A 902 -14.48 9.49 -1.37
N GLU A 903 -14.14 10.62 -1.97
CA GLU A 903 -14.86 11.15 -3.13
C GLU A 903 -13.93 11.21 -4.36
N PRO A 904 -14.39 10.84 -5.57
CA PRO A 904 -13.57 10.87 -6.79
C PRO A 904 -12.89 12.22 -7.02
N GLU A 905 -13.59 13.32 -6.72
CA GLU A 905 -13.16 14.71 -6.90
C GLU A 905 -11.87 15.04 -6.14
N MET A 906 -11.56 14.35 -5.04
CA MET A 906 -10.39 14.63 -4.20
C MET A 906 -9.02 14.46 -4.89
N ARG A 907 -8.99 13.79 -6.05
CA ARG A 907 -7.76 13.66 -6.87
C ARG A 907 -7.55 14.81 -7.86
N LEU A 908 -8.63 15.51 -8.20
CA LEU A 908 -8.65 16.54 -9.25
C LEU A 908 -7.71 17.75 -9.02
N PRO A 909 -7.30 18.13 -7.79
CA PRO A 909 -6.29 19.19 -7.61
C PRO A 909 -4.96 18.91 -8.32
N ILE A 910 -4.61 17.65 -8.61
CA ILE A 910 -3.39 17.30 -9.37
C ILE A 910 -3.50 17.68 -10.86
N CYS A 911 -4.71 17.83 -11.41
CA CYS A 911 -4.89 18.31 -12.80
C CYS A 911 -4.32 19.72 -13.00
N ALA A 912 -4.28 20.56 -11.96
CA ALA A 912 -3.65 21.87 -12.04
C ALA A 912 -2.12 21.76 -12.25
N PHE A 913 -1.48 20.79 -11.59
CA PHE A 913 -0.05 20.51 -11.78
C PHE A 913 0.25 19.92 -13.17
N ALA A 914 -0.61 19.02 -13.66
CA ALA A 914 -0.56 18.49 -15.02
C ALA A 914 -0.65 19.61 -16.09
N ALA A 915 -1.58 20.55 -15.90
CA ALA A 915 -1.76 21.71 -16.79
C ALA A 915 -0.53 22.64 -16.79
N VAL A 916 0.06 22.89 -15.61
CA VAL A 916 1.31 23.67 -15.46
C VAL A 916 2.45 23.03 -16.24
N LEU A 917 2.70 21.72 -16.07
CA LEU A 917 3.76 21.02 -16.81
C LEU A 917 3.52 21.04 -18.33
N THR A 918 2.29 20.80 -18.77
CA THR A 918 1.91 20.84 -20.19
C THR A 918 2.17 22.23 -20.79
N PHE A 919 1.75 23.30 -20.11
CA PHE A 919 1.93 24.68 -20.55
C PHE A 919 3.40 25.09 -20.60
N PHE A 920 4.18 24.85 -19.54
CA PHE A 920 5.60 25.20 -19.53
C PHE A 920 6.43 24.35 -20.49
N GLY A 921 6.10 23.07 -20.68
CA GLY A 921 6.75 22.24 -21.69
C GLY A 921 6.51 22.76 -23.12
N ALA A 922 5.27 23.11 -23.46
CA ALA A 922 4.93 23.74 -24.74
C ALA A 922 5.61 25.10 -24.93
N LEU A 923 5.70 25.92 -23.87
CA LEU A 923 6.40 27.21 -23.89
C LEU A 923 7.91 27.04 -24.10
N ILE A 924 8.56 26.11 -23.39
CA ILE A 924 9.98 25.79 -23.59
C ILE A 924 10.21 25.31 -25.03
N ALA A 925 9.38 24.39 -25.53
CA ALA A 925 9.49 23.88 -26.89
C ALA A 925 9.36 24.98 -27.94
N GLY A 926 8.30 25.80 -27.85
CA GLY A 926 8.03 26.89 -28.78
C GLY A 926 9.11 27.98 -28.74
N LEU A 927 9.56 28.41 -27.57
CA LEU A 927 10.59 29.46 -27.43
C LEU A 927 11.95 28.98 -27.93
N CYS A 928 12.39 27.79 -27.52
CA CYS A 928 13.69 27.26 -27.91
C CYS A 928 13.79 27.02 -29.42
N TYR A 929 12.68 26.62 -30.07
CA TYR A 929 12.59 26.51 -31.52
C TYR A 929 12.56 27.88 -32.21
N HIS A 930 11.71 28.80 -31.75
CA HIS A 930 11.58 30.15 -32.32
C HIS A 930 12.91 30.92 -32.32
N TYR A 931 13.65 30.85 -31.22
CA TYR A 931 14.99 31.45 -31.09
C TYR A 931 16.12 30.59 -31.65
N LYS A 932 15.83 29.45 -32.32
CA LYS A 932 16.82 28.58 -32.99
C LYS A 932 17.95 28.13 -32.06
N THR A 933 17.63 27.90 -30.79
CA THR A 933 18.59 27.45 -29.77
C THR A 933 19.05 26.00 -30.04
N HIS A 934 20.06 25.52 -29.31
CA HIS A 934 20.51 24.12 -29.40
C HIS A 934 19.33 23.12 -29.30
N TRP A 935 19.34 22.08 -30.14
CA TRP A 935 18.22 21.13 -30.32
C TRP A 935 17.73 20.46 -29.02
N ALA A 936 18.60 20.35 -28.01
CA ALA A 936 18.22 19.82 -26.70
C ALA A 936 17.11 20.67 -26.02
N GLY A 937 17.06 21.98 -26.27
CA GLY A 937 16.04 22.88 -25.75
C GLY A 937 14.61 22.46 -26.11
N PRO A 938 14.24 22.43 -27.40
CA PRO A 938 12.88 22.01 -27.78
C PRO A 938 12.58 20.55 -27.46
N VAL A 939 13.57 19.66 -27.54
CA VAL A 939 13.40 18.23 -27.21
C VAL A 939 13.08 18.03 -25.72
N ILE A 940 13.80 18.68 -24.81
CA ILE A 940 13.48 18.65 -23.36
C ILE A 940 12.11 19.28 -23.10
N GLY A 941 11.76 20.34 -23.83
CA GLY A 941 10.41 20.94 -23.80
C GLY A 941 9.31 19.92 -24.08
N PHE A 942 9.49 19.07 -25.10
CA PHE A 942 8.55 17.97 -25.40
C PHE A 942 8.43 16.96 -24.25
N GLY A 943 9.53 16.58 -23.59
CA GLY A 943 9.46 15.68 -22.42
C GLY A 943 8.71 16.28 -21.22
N VAL A 944 8.92 17.57 -20.92
CA VAL A 944 8.16 18.26 -19.86
C VAL A 944 6.68 18.37 -20.23
N LEU A 945 6.39 18.62 -21.51
CA LEU A 945 5.03 18.71 -22.06
C LEU A 945 4.30 17.36 -21.92
N THR A 946 4.90 16.25 -22.36
CA THR A 946 4.26 14.93 -22.26
C THR A 946 4.16 14.44 -20.82
N THR A 947 5.04 14.86 -19.92
CA THR A 947 4.88 14.62 -18.47
C THR A 947 3.53 15.15 -17.99
N GLY A 948 3.20 16.40 -18.31
CA GLY A 948 1.92 17.01 -17.96
C GLY A 948 0.74 16.37 -18.69
N ALA A 949 0.87 16.11 -19.99
CA ALA A 949 -0.18 15.48 -20.79
C ALA A 949 -0.52 14.08 -20.26
N GLN A 950 0.47 13.24 -19.98
CA GLN A 950 0.26 11.88 -19.48
C GLN A 950 -0.41 11.85 -18.10
N MET A 951 -0.12 12.84 -17.24
CA MET A 951 -0.87 13.03 -15.99
C MET A 951 -2.35 13.36 -16.28
N GLY A 952 -2.63 14.26 -17.23
CA GLY A 952 -3.99 14.59 -17.66
C GLY A 952 -4.78 13.38 -18.20
N VAL A 953 -4.15 12.54 -19.01
CA VAL A 953 -4.70 11.27 -19.51
C VAL A 953 -5.08 10.34 -18.33
N SER A 954 -4.13 10.08 -17.43
CA SER A 954 -4.33 9.14 -16.32
C SER A 954 -5.37 9.62 -15.30
N LEU A 955 -5.38 10.92 -14.98
CA LEU A 955 -6.33 11.52 -14.03
C LEU A 955 -7.77 11.54 -14.56
N SER A 956 -7.97 11.93 -15.83
CA SER A 956 -9.30 12.03 -16.44
C SER A 956 -9.95 10.65 -16.61
N MET A 957 -9.17 9.68 -17.10
CA MET A 957 -9.55 8.27 -17.20
C MET A 957 -9.98 7.71 -15.84
N SER A 958 -9.14 7.88 -14.81
CA SER A 958 -9.41 7.34 -13.46
C SER A 958 -10.65 7.95 -12.85
N TYR A 959 -10.77 9.28 -12.85
CA TYR A 959 -11.93 9.99 -12.29
C TYR A 959 -13.23 9.51 -12.92
N ALA A 960 -13.29 9.36 -14.25
CA ALA A 960 -14.51 8.91 -14.93
C ALA A 960 -14.89 7.47 -14.58
N LEU A 961 -13.88 6.58 -14.45
CA LEU A 961 -14.10 5.20 -13.99
C LEU A 961 -14.64 5.14 -12.57
N ASP A 962 -14.10 5.94 -11.65
CA ASP A 962 -14.61 6.00 -10.26
C ASP A 962 -16.04 6.55 -10.20
N CYS A 963 -16.40 7.49 -11.08
CA CYS A 963 -17.76 8.04 -11.16
C CYS A 963 -18.79 7.02 -11.66
N HIS A 964 -18.40 6.09 -12.54
CA HIS A 964 -19.32 5.25 -13.34
C HIS A 964 -18.81 3.80 -13.50
N GLN A 965 -18.43 3.16 -12.40
CA GLN A 965 -17.80 1.82 -12.42
C GLN A 965 -18.62 0.75 -13.18
N GLU A 966 -19.95 0.76 -13.00
CA GLU A 966 -20.89 -0.18 -13.64
C GLU A 966 -20.94 -0.06 -15.16
N LEU A 967 -20.66 1.13 -15.69
CA LEU A 967 -20.68 1.47 -17.12
C LEU A 967 -19.27 1.59 -17.70
N SER A 968 -18.28 1.00 -17.02
CA SER A 968 -16.86 1.14 -17.36
C SER A 968 -16.54 0.73 -18.80
N VAL A 969 -17.17 -0.30 -19.35
CA VAL A 969 -16.94 -0.76 -20.74
C VAL A 969 -17.40 0.29 -21.76
N GLU A 970 -18.65 0.75 -21.65
CA GLU A 970 -19.21 1.80 -22.51
C GLU A 970 -18.49 3.15 -22.32
N LEU A 971 -18.01 3.44 -21.11
CA LEU A 971 -17.19 4.60 -20.81
C LEU A 971 -15.86 4.57 -21.56
N MET A 972 -15.14 3.44 -21.58
CA MET A 972 -13.88 3.32 -22.34
C MET A 972 -14.09 3.55 -23.84
N VAL A 973 -15.18 3.01 -24.41
CA VAL A 973 -15.57 3.28 -25.81
C VAL A 973 -15.77 4.78 -26.04
N THR A 974 -16.50 5.44 -25.13
CA THR A 974 -16.83 6.86 -25.24
C THR A 974 -15.57 7.73 -25.21
N VAL A 975 -14.66 7.48 -24.27
CA VAL A 975 -13.37 8.19 -24.15
C VAL A 975 -12.47 7.93 -25.36
N ALA A 976 -12.31 6.68 -25.79
CA ALA A 976 -11.51 6.31 -26.96
C ALA A 976 -12.05 6.94 -28.26
N SER A 977 -13.36 6.96 -28.45
CA SER A 977 -13.99 7.54 -29.65
C SER A 977 -13.80 9.06 -29.72
N VAL A 978 -14.03 9.78 -28.62
CA VAL A 978 -13.88 11.25 -28.60
C VAL A 978 -12.42 11.68 -28.63
N LYS A 979 -11.51 11.00 -27.92
CA LYS A 979 -10.09 11.38 -27.99
C LYS A 979 -9.56 11.25 -29.41
N SER A 980 -9.98 10.22 -30.15
CA SER A 980 -9.47 9.97 -31.50
C SER A 980 -10.11 10.93 -32.52
N LEU A 981 -11.33 11.43 -32.26
CA LEU A 981 -11.89 12.60 -32.97
C LEU A 981 -11.07 13.89 -32.73
N ILE A 982 -10.70 14.18 -31.48
CA ILE A 982 -9.87 15.36 -31.14
C ILE A 982 -8.46 15.24 -31.74
N ALA A 983 -7.85 14.06 -31.65
CA ALA A 983 -6.57 13.74 -32.24
C ALA A 983 -6.58 13.89 -33.78
N TRP A 984 -7.66 13.45 -34.43
CA TRP A 984 -7.87 13.63 -35.87
C TRP A 984 -7.92 15.10 -36.28
N ILE A 985 -8.59 15.98 -35.52
CA ILE A 985 -8.64 17.42 -35.80
C ILE A 985 -7.22 18.01 -35.88
N TRP A 986 -6.31 17.63 -34.97
CA TRP A 986 -4.93 18.11 -35.01
C TRP A 986 -4.20 17.70 -36.31
N THR A 987 -4.40 16.46 -36.79
CA THR A 987 -3.78 16.02 -38.06
C THR A 987 -4.25 16.80 -39.28
N TRP A 988 -5.37 17.52 -39.21
CA TRP A 988 -5.91 18.31 -40.31
C TRP A 988 -5.40 19.75 -40.37
N VAL A 989 -4.96 20.31 -39.24
CA VAL A 989 -4.64 21.74 -39.13
C VAL A 989 -3.18 22.01 -38.81
N ILE A 990 -2.48 21.08 -38.14
CA ILE A 990 -1.25 21.43 -37.41
C ILE A 990 -0.10 21.88 -38.31
N ASN A 991 0.13 21.23 -39.45
CA ASN A 991 1.32 21.51 -40.27
C ASN A 991 1.15 22.80 -41.07
N ASP A 992 -0.02 23.02 -41.68
CA ASP A 992 -0.36 24.27 -42.35
C ASP A 992 -0.41 25.46 -41.36
N TRP A 993 -0.93 25.26 -40.14
CA TRP A 993 -0.95 26.31 -39.11
C TRP A 993 0.46 26.67 -38.60
N ILE A 994 1.36 25.69 -38.44
CA ILE A 994 2.77 25.96 -38.12
C ILE A 994 3.47 26.71 -39.26
N ILE A 995 3.09 26.49 -40.53
CA ILE A 995 3.61 27.26 -41.67
C ILE A 995 3.13 28.71 -41.62
N SER A 996 1.86 28.97 -41.28
CA SER A 996 1.29 30.32 -41.30
C SER A 996 1.77 31.19 -40.13
N ASP A 997 1.67 30.67 -38.89
CA ASP A 997 1.82 31.48 -37.67
C ASP A 997 3.13 31.17 -36.90
N GLY A 998 3.80 30.07 -37.27
CA GLY A 998 5.01 29.59 -36.62
C GLY A 998 4.75 28.79 -35.33
N MET A 999 5.67 27.88 -35.02
CA MET A 999 5.52 26.91 -33.91
C MET A 999 5.16 27.56 -32.57
N LEU A 1000 5.78 28.68 -32.19
CA LEU A 1000 5.53 29.33 -30.90
C LEU A 1000 4.08 29.78 -30.75
N VAL A 1001 3.51 30.43 -31.77
CA VAL A 1001 2.11 30.89 -31.72
C VAL A 1001 1.18 29.68 -31.62
N VAL A 1002 1.37 28.69 -32.49
CA VAL A 1002 0.56 27.46 -32.51
C VAL A 1002 0.62 26.71 -31.19
N PHE A 1003 1.82 26.44 -30.66
CA PHE A 1003 1.99 25.68 -29.42
C PHE A 1003 1.41 26.44 -28.23
N MET A 1004 1.57 27.77 -28.15
CA MET A 1004 0.97 28.55 -27.07
C MET A 1004 -0.55 28.69 -27.20
N SER A 1005 -1.11 28.73 -28.41
CA SER A 1005 -2.55 28.65 -28.63
C SER A 1005 -3.13 27.31 -28.17
N ILE A 1006 -2.54 26.18 -28.57
CA ILE A 1006 -2.97 24.84 -28.15
C ILE A 1006 -2.80 24.66 -26.63
N ALA A 1007 -1.68 25.13 -26.05
CA ALA A 1007 -1.45 25.11 -24.60
C ALA A 1007 -2.48 25.95 -23.85
N THR A 1008 -2.88 27.11 -24.38
CA THR A 1008 -3.92 27.95 -23.78
C THR A 1008 -5.29 27.25 -23.81
N VAL A 1009 -5.67 26.61 -24.92
CA VAL A 1009 -6.90 25.80 -25.01
C VAL A 1009 -6.85 24.65 -24.00
N ASN A 1010 -5.71 23.97 -23.88
CA ASN A 1010 -5.52 22.86 -22.94
C ASN A 1010 -5.61 23.34 -21.46
N VAL A 1011 -5.08 24.52 -21.13
CA VAL A 1011 -5.24 25.16 -19.81
C VAL A 1011 -6.70 25.56 -19.56
N VAL A 1012 -7.43 26.08 -20.56
CA VAL A 1012 -8.86 26.40 -20.42
C VAL A 1012 -9.69 25.14 -20.17
N VAL A 1013 -9.43 24.04 -20.89
CA VAL A 1013 -10.07 22.74 -20.62
C VAL A 1013 -9.73 22.25 -19.21
N ASN A 1014 -8.47 22.31 -18.80
CA ASN A 1014 -8.07 21.96 -17.43
C ASN A 1014 -8.67 22.90 -16.36
N ALA A 1015 -8.96 24.17 -16.66
CA ALA A 1015 -9.64 25.06 -15.72
C ALA A 1015 -11.08 24.61 -15.42
N THR A 1016 -11.74 23.89 -16.34
CA THR A 1016 -13.05 23.28 -16.04
C THR A 1016 -12.99 22.20 -14.95
N THR A 1017 -11.79 21.70 -14.61
CA THR A 1017 -11.57 20.84 -13.44
C THR A 1017 -12.03 21.52 -12.14
N PHE A 1018 -11.92 22.86 -12.01
CA PHE A 1018 -12.47 23.56 -10.83
C PHE A 1018 -13.99 23.38 -10.72
N VAL A 1019 -14.71 23.35 -11.84
CA VAL A 1019 -16.15 23.06 -11.86
C VAL A 1019 -16.41 21.63 -11.40
N MET A 1020 -15.64 20.65 -11.89
CA MET A 1020 -15.76 19.25 -11.42
C MET A 1020 -15.39 19.09 -9.95
N TYR A 1021 -14.39 19.80 -9.44
CA TYR A 1021 -13.99 19.73 -8.03
C TYR A 1021 -15.07 20.25 -7.07
N PHE A 1022 -15.68 21.40 -7.37
CA PHE A 1022 -16.69 22.00 -6.48
C PHE A 1022 -18.11 21.48 -6.72
N TYR A 1023 -18.46 21.03 -7.92
CA TYR A 1023 -19.83 20.63 -8.29
C TYR A 1023 -19.97 19.15 -8.70
N GLY A 1024 -18.88 18.39 -8.86
CA GLY A 1024 -18.88 17.00 -9.33
C GLY A 1024 -19.85 16.10 -8.55
N LYS A 1025 -19.83 16.17 -7.21
CA LYS A 1025 -20.73 15.40 -6.34
C LYS A 1025 -22.22 15.67 -6.63
N ARG A 1026 -22.58 16.94 -6.91
CA ARG A 1026 -23.95 17.33 -7.29
C ARG A 1026 -24.30 16.83 -8.70
N ILE A 1027 -23.35 16.91 -9.63
CA ILE A 1027 -23.52 16.42 -11.00
C ILE A 1027 -23.72 14.89 -11.01
N ARG A 1028 -22.92 14.12 -10.25
CA ARG A 1028 -23.06 12.66 -10.10
C ARG A 1028 -24.43 12.28 -9.53
N SER A 1029 -24.88 12.99 -8.49
CA SER A 1029 -26.21 12.79 -7.88
C SER A 1029 -27.33 13.05 -8.89
N TRP A 1030 -27.26 14.17 -9.63
CA TRP A 1030 -28.23 14.53 -10.67
C TRP A 1030 -28.27 13.53 -11.82
N ILE A 1031 -27.12 13.00 -12.28
CA ILE A 1031 -27.07 11.95 -13.30
C ILE A 1031 -27.84 10.71 -12.83
N HIS A 1032 -27.62 10.28 -11.59
CA HIS A 1032 -28.26 9.09 -11.02
C HIS A 1032 -29.78 9.29 -10.86
N GLU A 1033 -30.23 10.42 -10.32
CA GLU A 1033 -31.65 10.78 -10.23
C GLU A 1033 -32.34 10.88 -11.61
N LYS A 1034 -31.60 11.21 -12.66
CA LYS A 1034 -32.14 11.31 -14.01
C LYS A 1034 -32.25 9.97 -14.72
N ASP A 1035 -31.46 8.96 -14.37
CA ASP A 1035 -31.43 7.61 -14.97
C ASP A 1035 -31.87 7.57 -16.44
N LEU A 1036 -30.96 8.07 -17.30
CA LEU A 1036 -31.24 8.24 -18.72
C LEU A 1036 -31.27 6.90 -19.48
N PHE A 1037 -30.68 5.83 -18.95
CA PHE A 1037 -30.74 4.50 -19.57
C PHE A 1037 -32.13 3.88 -19.39
N THR A 1038 -32.66 3.87 -18.17
CA THR A 1038 -34.03 3.36 -17.90
C THR A 1038 -35.09 4.15 -18.66
N LYS A 1039 -34.95 5.48 -18.76
CA LYS A 1039 -35.91 6.33 -19.51
C LYS A 1039 -35.91 6.11 -21.02
N LEU A 1040 -34.82 5.58 -21.57
CA LEU A 1040 -34.68 5.34 -23.02
C LEU A 1040 -34.81 3.85 -23.38
N ASN A 1041 -35.00 2.96 -22.40
CA ASN A 1041 -35.03 1.49 -22.54
C ASN A 1041 -33.74 0.92 -23.18
N LEU A 1042 -32.55 1.27 -22.64
CA LEU A 1042 -31.24 0.96 -23.24
C LEU A 1042 -30.26 0.16 -22.37
#